data_AF-A0A5A7NWP0-F1
#
_entry.id   AF-A0A5A7NWP0-F1
#
_cell.length_a   1.000
_cell.length_b   1.000
_cell.length_c   1.000
_cell.angle_alpha   90.00
_cell.angle_beta   90.00
_cell.angle_gamma   90.00
#
_symmetry.space_group_name_H-M   'P 1'
#
loop_
_entity.id
_entity.type
_entity.pdbx_description
1 polymer ?
#
loop_
_entity_poly.entity_id
_entity_poly.type
_entity_poly.pdbx_seq_one_letter_code
_entity_poly.pdbx_strand_id
1 'polypeptide(L)'
;MEKLLDDLSERTNVAENVVKLLQRSFSEIESRQRNLDLARESVVERMMEIEFLRESYDKGLKDLEARESDFRAFREGKKRKLALEEEELGARREELLSGVRMKEEELDGQLTALRVQIQRLEAEQKSMQRKTCERLKEIKAQEASISLARQSLAERERKLQQIVGTLDDRICAVEERESELNRDVDRRMREVTLKEEQLSLKWQEFVKEVRLADEKFMEQETVKIGLCERLGLAENKVEGFMVKINERFKEMETRESVVWESVAESVKHADLIRELLEREVTEFEEMRRAFCSFQEEKMRELVLKEEQLNTMSRELAKDAELRNEQLTKQGRLGNQLLEKLELSQDKIEDFKEIVDEKLKETGSMDIELKELEMKDFGMMKREFMSFREDKMLGLVWMENQLNAMSEELVKDAKLRDEQLTDQEKLGNQLLERLESMHHKVEDLRNTLQDKMKEVSLKEMEVNSTCHWVEQKMDEVDSKRMKLREKKKSLLTEEEKLIHKKNKLRENHEELKMERKNLESWQRELEVKWGEVNSVRESNKNLSQVLDRREKVLDSVKQFIRNCFREHQTIKKKLLLEKDLVEKRARDLDLNDSADIKFILRMDGKTLQMFLNDPEKDLESMGDEVFKILHLSSDPAKLVLDAMVGFYPPHLRKGDVEVNVRRACIILLEQLFRMSKKIQPCTRKEAIDLASSWKSKIRANSENPLAVLGFLHLLAAYDVTSCFDRNEILSFLMMVDKHRQSPQLYRLLGFTEALQVMHLVTIAFCVKNKTC
;
A
#
# COMPACT_ATOMS: atom_id res chain seq x y z
N MET A 1 133.32 -27.44 -188.83
CA MET A 1 132.40 -28.49 -188.35
C MET A 1 132.58 -28.79 -186.86
N GLU A 2 133.80 -28.76 -186.31
CA GLU A 2 134.05 -29.01 -184.87
C GLU A 2 133.30 -28.08 -183.91
N LYS A 3 133.12 -26.79 -184.26
CA LYS A 3 132.44 -25.83 -183.39
C LYS A 3 130.94 -26.11 -183.11
N LEU A 4 130.28 -26.94 -183.91
CA LEU A 4 128.86 -27.29 -183.73
C LEU A 4 128.66 -28.49 -182.79
N LEU A 5 129.68 -29.32 -182.60
CA LEU A 5 129.60 -30.51 -181.75
C LEU A 5 129.75 -30.16 -180.27
N ASP A 6 130.58 -29.17 -179.93
CA ASP A 6 130.75 -28.72 -178.54
C ASP A 6 129.49 -28.02 -178.01
N ASP A 7 128.83 -27.18 -178.82
CA ASP A 7 127.57 -26.50 -178.44
C ASP A 7 126.42 -27.49 -178.15
N LEU A 8 126.40 -28.65 -178.83
CA LEU A 8 125.39 -29.69 -178.59
C LEU A 8 125.63 -30.42 -177.26
N SER A 9 126.89 -30.72 -176.94
CA SER A 9 127.28 -31.36 -175.68
C SER A 9 126.92 -30.50 -174.47
N GLU A 10 127.19 -29.20 -174.56
CA GLU A 10 126.89 -28.25 -173.48
C GLU A 10 125.37 -28.12 -173.23
N ARG A 11 124.57 -28.10 -174.31
CA ARG A 11 123.09 -28.07 -174.22
C ARG A 11 122.50 -29.33 -173.58
N THR A 12 123.05 -30.51 -173.87
CA THR A 12 122.62 -31.75 -173.22
C THR A 12 122.91 -31.76 -171.72
N ASN A 13 124.08 -31.28 -171.29
CA ASN A 13 124.42 -31.18 -169.88
C ASN A 13 123.53 -30.19 -169.12
N VAL A 14 123.17 -29.06 -169.75
CA VAL A 14 122.21 -28.10 -169.18
C VAL A 14 120.83 -28.75 -169.04
N ALA A 15 120.36 -29.47 -170.08
CA ALA A 15 119.06 -30.15 -170.03
C ALA A 15 119.00 -31.21 -168.93
N GLU A 16 120.06 -32.02 -168.77
CA GLU A 16 120.12 -33.06 -167.75
C GLU A 16 120.17 -32.49 -166.32
N ASN A 17 120.88 -31.36 -166.13
CA ASN A 17 120.89 -30.63 -164.87
C ASN A 17 119.51 -30.03 -164.54
N VAL A 18 118.79 -29.49 -165.53
CA VAL A 18 117.42 -28.97 -165.35
C VAL A 18 116.47 -30.10 -164.97
N VAL A 19 116.56 -31.27 -165.60
CA VAL A 19 115.72 -32.44 -165.25
C VAL A 19 115.97 -32.90 -163.82
N LYS A 20 117.24 -32.99 -163.39
CA LYS A 20 117.58 -33.32 -161.99
C LYS A 20 117.03 -32.29 -161.00
N LEU A 21 117.06 -31.01 -161.35
CA LEU A 21 116.53 -29.93 -160.52
C LEU A 21 115.00 -30.00 -160.40
N LEU A 22 114.31 -30.29 -161.52
CA LEU A 22 112.87 -30.48 -161.55
C LEU A 22 112.44 -31.71 -160.74
N GLN A 23 113.12 -32.85 -160.89
CA GLN A 23 112.83 -34.04 -160.07
C GLN A 23 112.97 -33.76 -158.57
N ARG A 24 114.03 -33.04 -158.18
CA ARG A 24 114.25 -32.64 -156.78
C ARG A 24 113.11 -31.74 -156.28
N SER A 25 112.66 -30.80 -157.11
CA SER A 25 111.54 -29.91 -156.77
C SER A 25 110.21 -30.67 -156.63
N PHE A 26 109.94 -31.67 -157.49
CA PHE A 26 108.74 -32.50 -157.40
C PHE A 26 108.73 -33.36 -156.13
N SER A 27 109.86 -34.00 -155.78
CA SER A 27 109.96 -34.75 -154.53
C SER A 27 109.78 -33.86 -153.30
N GLU A 28 110.25 -32.61 -153.35
CA GLU A 28 110.05 -31.64 -152.28
C GLU A 28 108.57 -31.21 -152.17
N ILE A 29 107.88 -30.99 -153.29
CA ILE A 29 106.44 -30.68 -153.33
C ILE A 29 105.62 -31.85 -152.79
N GLU A 30 105.91 -33.09 -153.21
CA GLU A 30 105.22 -34.27 -152.69
C GLU A 30 105.43 -34.45 -151.18
N SER A 31 106.64 -34.21 -150.68
CA SER A 31 106.91 -34.24 -149.24
C SER A 31 106.13 -33.17 -148.49
N ARG A 32 106.04 -31.94 -149.03
CA ARG A 32 105.23 -30.86 -148.45
C ARG A 32 103.74 -31.20 -148.47
N GLN A 33 103.25 -31.83 -149.54
CA GLN A 33 101.86 -32.25 -149.66
C GLN A 33 101.51 -33.29 -148.60
N ARG A 34 102.34 -34.33 -148.41
CA ARG A 34 102.13 -35.32 -147.33
C ARG A 34 102.15 -34.69 -145.94
N ASN A 35 103.05 -33.74 -145.70
CA ASN A 35 103.09 -33.01 -144.43
C ASN A 35 101.83 -32.16 -144.21
N LEU A 36 101.27 -31.57 -145.28
CA LEU A 36 100.01 -30.84 -145.24
C LEU A 36 98.82 -31.75 -144.94
N ASP A 37 98.79 -32.95 -145.54
CA ASP A 37 97.71 -33.92 -145.32
C ASP A 37 97.76 -34.48 -143.89
N LEU A 38 98.95 -34.81 -143.36
CA LEU A 38 99.12 -35.18 -141.95
C LEU A 38 98.73 -34.05 -140.98
N ALA A 39 99.04 -32.80 -141.33
CA ALA A 39 98.63 -31.65 -140.53
C ALA A 39 97.10 -31.47 -140.55
N ARG A 40 96.44 -31.73 -141.68
CA ARG A 40 94.97 -31.70 -141.77
C ARG A 40 94.32 -32.77 -140.90
N GLU A 41 94.81 -34.00 -140.95
CA GLU A 41 94.31 -35.09 -140.10
C GLU A 41 94.47 -34.75 -138.61
N SER A 42 95.63 -34.22 -138.20
CA SER A 42 95.86 -33.77 -136.82
C SER A 42 94.93 -32.62 -136.40
N VAL A 43 94.60 -31.69 -137.30
CA VAL A 43 93.65 -30.61 -137.02
C VAL A 43 92.23 -31.15 -136.84
N VAL A 44 91.82 -32.14 -137.64
CA VAL A 44 90.50 -32.77 -137.53
C VAL A 44 90.35 -33.55 -136.23
N GLU A 45 91.36 -34.32 -135.82
CA GLU A 45 91.35 -35.01 -134.51
C GLU A 45 91.20 -34.01 -133.36
N ARG A 46 91.97 -32.92 -133.36
CA ARG A 46 91.86 -31.88 -132.33
C ARG A 46 90.49 -31.19 -132.34
N MET A 47 89.89 -30.99 -133.52
CA MET A 47 88.53 -30.45 -133.59
C MET A 47 87.51 -31.39 -132.94
N MET A 48 87.60 -32.70 -133.18
CA MET A 48 86.72 -33.67 -132.52
C MET A 48 86.91 -33.71 -130.99
N GLU A 49 88.15 -33.63 -130.50
CA GLU A 49 88.43 -33.55 -129.06
C GLU A 49 87.86 -32.27 -128.43
N ILE A 50 87.99 -31.12 -129.10
CA ILE A 50 87.41 -29.85 -128.64
C ILE A 50 85.89 -29.93 -128.59
N GLU A 51 85.27 -30.56 -129.59
CA GLU A 51 83.82 -30.70 -129.68
C GLU A 51 83.28 -31.63 -128.58
N PHE A 52 83.97 -32.74 -128.31
CA PHE A 52 83.67 -33.63 -127.19
C PHE A 52 83.80 -32.93 -125.82
N LEU A 53 84.87 -32.15 -125.62
CA LEU A 53 85.04 -31.35 -124.41
C LEU A 53 83.92 -30.32 -124.27
N ARG A 54 83.55 -29.64 -125.37
CA ARG A 54 82.45 -28.67 -125.37
C ARG A 54 81.13 -29.31 -124.93
N GLU A 55 80.78 -30.47 -125.47
CA GLU A 55 79.58 -31.20 -125.06
C GLU A 55 79.62 -31.63 -123.59
N SER A 56 80.79 -32.06 -123.10
CA SER A 56 80.99 -32.40 -121.68
C SER A 56 80.81 -31.19 -120.75
N TYR A 57 81.36 -30.03 -121.13
CA TYR A 57 81.17 -28.77 -120.39
C TYR A 57 79.72 -28.29 -120.42
N ASP A 58 79.04 -28.35 -121.56
CA ASP A 58 77.63 -27.97 -121.67
C ASP A 58 76.73 -28.87 -120.80
N LYS A 59 77.04 -30.17 -120.72
CA LYS A 59 76.36 -31.09 -119.80
C LYS A 59 76.63 -30.73 -118.34
N GLY A 60 77.89 -30.47 -117.97
CA GLY A 60 78.28 -30.07 -116.62
C GLY A 60 77.63 -28.75 -116.18
N LEU A 61 77.45 -27.80 -117.11
CA LEU A 61 76.76 -26.53 -116.85
C LEU A 61 75.28 -26.77 -116.53
N LYS A 62 74.58 -27.60 -117.33
CA LYS A 62 73.16 -27.93 -117.08
C LYS A 62 72.96 -28.65 -115.74
N ASP A 63 73.86 -29.56 -115.37
CA ASP A 63 73.80 -30.26 -114.08
C ASP A 63 74.01 -29.28 -112.91
N LEU A 64 74.91 -28.30 -113.05
CA LEU A 64 75.10 -27.24 -112.05
C LEU A 64 73.88 -26.32 -111.94
N GLU A 65 73.29 -25.90 -113.06
CA GLU A 65 72.07 -25.08 -113.08
C GLU A 65 70.89 -25.82 -112.42
N ALA A 66 70.72 -27.12 -112.70
CA ALA A 66 69.70 -27.95 -112.06
C ALA A 66 69.90 -28.02 -110.54
N ARG A 67 71.14 -28.26 -110.10
CA ARG A 67 71.48 -28.30 -108.67
C ARG A 67 71.30 -26.95 -107.99
N GLU A 68 71.61 -25.84 -108.65
CA GLU A 68 71.36 -24.49 -108.14
C GLU A 68 69.86 -24.22 -108.00
N SER A 69 69.06 -24.66 -108.97
CA SER A 69 67.59 -24.59 -108.92
C SER A 69 67.04 -25.38 -107.72
N ASP A 70 67.51 -26.61 -107.49
CA ASP A 70 67.11 -27.43 -106.34
C ASP A 70 67.48 -26.78 -105.01
N PHE A 71 68.69 -26.21 -104.90
CA PHE A 71 69.09 -25.46 -103.70
C PHE A 71 68.23 -24.21 -103.47
N ARG A 72 67.83 -23.52 -104.53
CA ARG A 72 66.88 -22.39 -104.44
C ARG A 72 65.52 -22.85 -103.93
N ALA A 73 64.98 -23.93 -104.49
CA ALA A 73 63.69 -24.50 -104.08
C ALA A 73 63.73 -24.96 -102.61
N PHE A 74 64.80 -25.61 -102.17
CA PHE A 74 65.00 -26.00 -100.77
C PHE A 74 65.04 -24.78 -99.84
N ARG A 75 65.80 -23.73 -100.19
CA ARG A 75 65.91 -22.51 -99.39
C ARG A 75 64.55 -21.81 -99.27
N GLU A 76 63.81 -21.69 -100.37
CA GLU A 76 62.46 -21.12 -100.35
C GLU A 76 61.48 -21.96 -99.54
N GLY A 77 61.52 -23.28 -99.68
CA GLY A 77 60.70 -24.20 -98.88
C GLY A 77 60.96 -24.05 -97.39
N LYS A 78 62.24 -23.93 -96.99
CA LYS A 78 62.62 -23.70 -95.60
C LYS A 78 62.19 -22.31 -95.11
N LYS A 79 62.30 -21.27 -95.95
CA LYS A 79 61.82 -19.92 -95.64
C LYS A 79 60.31 -19.89 -95.43
N ARG A 80 59.53 -20.59 -96.27
CA ARG A 80 58.07 -20.70 -96.13
C ARG A 80 57.67 -21.45 -94.86
N LYS A 81 58.36 -22.54 -94.52
CA LYS A 81 58.11 -23.28 -93.27
C LYS A 81 58.36 -22.42 -92.03
N LEU A 82 59.49 -21.69 -92.00
CA LEU A 82 59.79 -20.78 -90.88
C LEU A 82 58.77 -19.64 -90.78
N ALA A 83 58.30 -19.10 -91.90
CA ALA A 83 57.28 -18.05 -91.90
C ALA A 83 55.93 -18.58 -91.33
N LEU A 84 55.54 -19.81 -91.66
CA LEU A 84 54.34 -20.44 -91.11
C LEU A 84 54.48 -20.71 -89.61
N GLU A 85 55.63 -21.22 -89.16
CA GLU A 85 55.90 -21.41 -87.73
C GLU A 85 55.89 -20.08 -86.96
N GLU A 86 56.43 -19.01 -87.54
CA GLU A 86 56.40 -17.66 -86.95
C GLU A 86 54.97 -17.10 -86.85
N GLU A 87 54.14 -17.33 -87.87
CA GLU A 87 52.73 -16.94 -87.88
C GLU A 87 51.90 -17.73 -86.85
N GLU A 88 52.11 -19.05 -86.76
CA GLU A 88 51.46 -19.90 -85.75
C GLU A 88 51.86 -19.52 -84.32
N LEU A 89 53.14 -19.23 -84.08
CA LEU A 89 53.62 -18.73 -82.79
C LEU A 89 53.08 -17.33 -82.49
N GLY A 90 52.95 -16.48 -83.50
CA GLY A 90 52.31 -15.17 -83.41
C GLY A 90 50.84 -15.27 -82.98
N ALA A 91 50.08 -16.17 -83.61
CA ALA A 91 48.68 -16.43 -83.28
C ALA A 91 48.53 -16.98 -81.85
N ARG A 92 49.36 -17.96 -81.44
CA ARG A 92 49.35 -18.48 -80.07
C ARG A 92 49.73 -17.42 -79.04
N ARG A 93 50.69 -16.55 -79.37
CA ARG A 93 51.07 -15.44 -78.50
C ARG A 93 49.91 -14.46 -78.33
N GLU A 94 49.21 -14.11 -79.40
CA GLU A 94 48.07 -13.20 -79.32
C GLU A 94 46.87 -13.82 -78.57
N GLU A 95 46.62 -15.11 -78.74
CA GLU A 95 45.61 -15.84 -77.98
C GLU A 95 45.92 -15.80 -76.47
N LEU A 96 47.17 -16.10 -76.08
CA LEU A 96 47.60 -16.00 -74.68
C LEU A 96 47.49 -14.58 -74.15
N LEU A 97 47.91 -13.57 -74.92
CA LEU A 97 47.81 -12.16 -74.53
C LEU A 97 46.34 -11.73 -74.37
N SER A 98 45.45 -12.19 -75.24
CA SER A 98 44.01 -11.93 -75.12
C SER A 98 43.44 -12.56 -73.84
N GLY A 99 43.85 -13.78 -73.50
CA GLY A 99 43.44 -14.45 -72.26
C GLY A 99 43.97 -13.77 -71.01
N VAL A 100 45.18 -13.20 -71.04
CA VAL A 100 45.72 -12.39 -69.95
C VAL A 100 44.95 -11.08 -69.80
N ARG A 101 44.68 -10.35 -70.90
CA ARG A 101 43.89 -9.09 -70.87
C ARG A 101 42.51 -9.31 -70.26
N MET A 102 41.80 -10.37 -70.66
CA MET A 102 40.48 -10.69 -70.10
C MET A 102 40.53 -10.95 -68.58
N LYS A 103 41.58 -11.63 -68.09
CA LYS A 103 41.75 -11.87 -66.65
C LYS A 103 42.15 -10.61 -65.89
N GLU A 104 42.95 -9.74 -66.49
CA GLU A 104 43.28 -8.43 -65.91
C GLU A 104 42.03 -7.57 -65.78
N GLU A 105 41.17 -7.53 -66.80
CA GLU A 105 39.87 -6.83 -66.76
C GLU A 105 38.92 -7.43 -65.71
N GLU A 106 38.86 -8.76 -65.61
CA GLU A 106 38.06 -9.44 -64.58
C GLU A 106 38.55 -9.09 -63.16
N LEU A 107 39.86 -9.11 -62.94
CA LEU A 107 40.46 -8.75 -61.66
C LEU A 107 40.25 -7.27 -61.33
N ASP A 108 40.34 -6.37 -62.31
CA ASP A 108 40.08 -4.94 -62.09
C ASP A 108 38.60 -4.69 -61.77
N GLY A 109 37.68 -5.43 -62.41
CA GLY A 109 36.26 -5.47 -62.05
C GLY A 109 36.03 -5.94 -60.60
N GLN A 110 36.73 -6.98 -60.16
CA GLN A 110 36.66 -7.45 -58.77
C GLN A 110 37.27 -6.44 -57.77
N LEU A 111 38.40 -5.82 -58.11
CA LEU A 111 39.05 -4.81 -57.28
C LEU A 111 38.19 -3.56 -57.11
N THR A 112 37.54 -3.11 -58.19
CA THR A 112 36.60 -1.97 -58.13
C THR A 112 35.38 -2.30 -57.27
N ALA A 113 34.80 -3.49 -57.40
CA ALA A 113 33.71 -3.94 -56.54
C ALA A 113 34.10 -3.98 -55.05
N LEU A 114 35.29 -4.52 -54.75
CA LEU A 114 35.83 -4.54 -53.38
C LEU A 114 36.07 -3.12 -52.83
N ARG A 115 36.58 -2.19 -53.64
CA ARG A 115 36.75 -0.79 -53.23
C ARG A 115 35.42 -0.14 -52.85
N VAL A 116 34.37 -0.35 -53.64
CA VAL A 116 33.02 0.18 -53.32
C VAL A 116 32.50 -0.40 -52.01
N GLN A 117 32.72 -1.70 -51.77
CA GLN A 117 32.31 -2.35 -50.53
C GLN A 117 33.08 -1.82 -49.30
N ILE A 118 34.38 -1.58 -49.44
CA ILE A 118 35.20 -0.95 -48.40
C ILE A 118 34.68 0.46 -48.08
N GLN A 119 34.44 1.29 -49.09
CA GLN A 119 33.90 2.64 -48.90
C GLN A 119 32.54 2.64 -48.18
N ARG A 120 31.67 1.69 -48.52
CA ARG A 120 30.38 1.51 -47.84
C ARG A 120 30.57 1.18 -46.36
N LEU A 121 31.44 0.21 -46.05
CA LEU A 121 31.73 -0.19 -44.67
C LEU A 121 32.36 0.96 -43.87
N GLU A 122 33.26 1.74 -44.47
CA GLU A 122 33.84 2.93 -43.84
C GLU A 122 32.78 4.00 -43.54
N ALA A 123 31.83 4.21 -44.45
CA ALA A 123 30.71 5.14 -44.23
C ALA A 123 29.77 4.66 -43.10
N GLU A 124 29.47 3.35 -43.07
CA GLU A 124 28.68 2.73 -42.00
C GLU A 124 29.40 2.83 -40.65
N GLN A 125 30.72 2.60 -40.60
CA GLN A 125 31.54 2.76 -39.40
C GLN A 125 31.52 4.22 -38.90
N LYS A 126 31.70 5.19 -39.79
CA LYS A 126 31.63 6.62 -39.43
C LYS A 126 30.24 7.01 -38.91
N SER A 127 29.17 6.49 -39.52
CA SER A 127 27.80 6.70 -39.07
C SER A 127 27.57 6.13 -37.67
N MET A 128 28.04 4.90 -37.42
CA MET A 128 27.97 4.26 -36.11
C MET A 128 28.77 5.03 -35.04
N GLN A 129 29.97 5.52 -35.38
CA GLN A 129 30.78 6.34 -34.47
C GLN A 129 30.11 7.67 -34.09
N ARG A 130 29.39 8.32 -35.03
CA ARG A 130 28.62 9.53 -34.72
C ARG A 130 27.48 9.23 -33.74
N LYS A 131 26.71 8.18 -34.02
CA LYS A 131 25.60 7.75 -33.16
C LYS A 131 26.07 7.36 -31.75
N THR A 132 27.21 6.66 -31.64
CA THR A 132 27.77 6.33 -30.31
C THR A 132 28.28 7.58 -29.59
N CYS A 133 28.89 8.53 -30.28
CA CYS A 133 29.32 9.80 -29.68
C CYS A 133 28.14 10.63 -29.16
N GLU A 134 27.04 10.71 -29.92
CA GLU A 134 25.81 11.40 -29.51
C GLU A 134 25.17 10.75 -28.28
N ARG A 135 25.01 9.42 -28.30
CA ARG A 135 24.54 8.67 -27.12
C ARG A 135 25.42 8.89 -25.89
N LEU A 136 26.73 8.97 -26.08
CA LEU A 136 27.67 9.18 -24.98
C LEU A 136 27.56 10.59 -24.38
N LYS A 137 27.24 11.61 -25.21
CA LYS A 137 26.92 12.96 -24.72
C LYS A 137 25.61 12.98 -23.94
N GLU A 138 24.60 12.26 -24.43
CA GLU A 138 23.28 12.15 -23.76
C GLU A 138 23.40 11.45 -22.41
N ILE A 139 24.13 10.33 -22.34
CA ILE A 139 24.41 9.62 -21.09
C ILE A 139 25.14 10.54 -20.09
N LYS A 140 26.16 11.30 -20.53
CA LYS A 140 26.86 12.26 -19.66
C LYS A 140 25.94 13.36 -19.13
N ALA A 141 25.01 13.86 -19.94
CA ALA A 141 24.03 14.84 -19.50
C ALA A 141 23.06 14.23 -18.47
N GLN A 142 22.62 12.99 -18.68
CA GLN A 142 21.77 12.26 -17.73
C GLN A 142 22.51 11.98 -16.41
N GLU A 143 23.78 11.57 -16.46
CA GLU A 143 24.62 11.38 -15.26
C GLU A 143 24.75 12.67 -14.45
N ALA A 144 24.96 13.81 -15.11
CA ALA A 144 25.02 15.12 -14.45
C ALA A 144 23.68 15.47 -13.77
N SER A 145 22.54 15.22 -14.44
CA SER A 145 21.22 15.43 -13.87
C SER A 145 20.94 14.51 -12.67
N ILE A 146 21.37 13.24 -12.73
CA ILE A 146 21.24 12.28 -11.63
C ILE A 146 22.13 12.71 -10.45
N SER A 147 23.32 13.22 -10.71
CA SER A 147 24.23 13.74 -9.69
C SER A 147 23.60 14.91 -8.91
N LEU A 148 22.99 15.86 -9.62
CA LEU A 148 22.27 16.97 -8.99
C LEU A 148 21.07 16.49 -8.17
N ALA A 149 20.30 15.53 -8.68
CA ALA A 149 19.18 14.94 -7.95
C ALA A 149 19.65 14.23 -6.65
N ARG A 150 20.77 13.51 -6.70
CA ARG A 150 21.40 12.88 -5.52
C ARG A 150 21.84 13.90 -4.47
N GLN A 151 22.43 15.02 -4.88
CA GLN A 151 22.79 16.09 -3.95
C GLN A 151 21.54 16.69 -3.28
N SER A 152 20.48 16.95 -4.04
CA SER A 152 19.21 17.42 -3.48
C SER A 152 18.56 16.40 -2.53
N LEU A 153 18.70 15.11 -2.79
CA LEU A 153 18.21 14.05 -1.90
C LEU A 153 19.01 14.03 -0.59
N ALA A 154 20.34 14.08 -0.67
CA ALA A 154 21.21 14.12 0.51
C ALA A 154 20.93 15.36 1.40
N GLU A 155 20.62 16.50 0.79
CA GLU A 155 20.18 17.71 1.49
C GLU A 155 18.88 17.47 2.29
N ARG A 156 17.91 16.80 1.67
CA ARG A 156 16.62 16.45 2.32
C ARG A 156 16.82 15.42 3.42
N GLU A 157 17.67 14.41 3.21
CA GLU A 157 18.00 13.41 4.23
C GLU A 157 18.62 14.05 5.47
N ARG A 158 19.56 15.00 5.31
CA ARG A 158 20.11 15.74 6.46
C ARG A 158 19.04 16.51 7.23
N LYS A 159 18.12 17.17 6.52
CA LYS A 159 17.00 17.90 7.16
C LYS A 159 16.07 16.94 7.92
N LEU A 160 15.79 15.77 7.34
CA LEU A 160 14.99 14.74 8.01
C LEU A 160 15.72 14.20 9.25
N GLN A 161 17.01 13.91 9.17
CA GLN A 161 17.81 13.49 10.33
C GLN A 161 17.79 14.55 11.45
N GLN A 162 17.85 15.83 11.10
CA GLN A 162 17.76 16.91 12.07
C GLN A 162 16.38 16.97 12.75
N ILE A 163 15.30 16.77 11.98
CA ILE A 163 13.93 16.69 12.53
C ILE A 163 13.79 15.48 13.45
N VAL A 164 14.29 14.31 13.04
CA VAL A 164 14.27 13.09 13.86
C VAL A 164 14.99 13.33 15.18
N GLY A 165 16.21 13.91 15.15
CA GLY A 165 16.93 14.26 16.38
C GLY A 165 16.12 15.17 17.32
N THR A 166 15.48 16.22 16.79
CA THR A 166 14.62 17.09 17.62
C THR A 166 13.37 16.39 18.17
N LEU A 167 12.86 15.37 17.48
CA LEU A 167 11.74 14.59 17.98
C LEU A 167 12.19 13.61 19.06
N ASP A 168 13.36 12.98 18.90
CA ASP A 168 13.96 12.11 19.91
C ASP A 168 14.23 12.89 21.21
N ASP A 169 14.82 14.09 21.12
CA ASP A 169 15.03 14.96 22.29
C ASP A 169 13.71 15.27 23.02
N ARG A 170 12.62 15.51 22.26
CA ARG A 170 11.30 15.76 22.82
C ARG A 170 10.69 14.51 23.44
N ILE A 171 10.91 13.33 22.86
CA ILE A 171 10.47 12.05 23.42
C ILE A 171 11.19 11.82 24.74
N CYS A 172 12.51 11.96 24.79
CA CYS A 172 13.28 11.83 26.03
C CYS A 172 12.78 12.80 27.12
N ALA A 173 12.49 14.05 26.78
CA ALA A 173 11.95 15.02 27.74
C ALA A 173 10.53 14.66 28.24
N VAL A 174 9.74 13.92 27.45
CA VAL A 174 8.43 13.40 27.88
C VAL A 174 8.61 12.18 28.79
N GLU A 175 9.50 11.26 28.42
CA GLU A 175 9.84 10.07 29.22
C GLU A 175 10.41 10.44 30.59
N GLU A 176 11.23 11.49 30.67
CA GLU A 176 11.74 12.04 31.93
C GLU A 176 10.61 12.57 32.81
N ARG A 177 9.66 13.33 32.24
CA ARG A 177 8.50 13.86 32.97
C ARG A 177 7.57 12.76 33.44
N GLU A 178 7.37 11.72 32.63
CA GLU A 178 6.58 10.55 33.01
C GLU A 178 7.26 9.79 34.16
N SER A 179 8.57 9.60 34.09
CA SER A 179 9.36 8.99 35.16
C SER A 179 9.32 9.80 36.46
N GLU A 180 9.25 11.12 36.36
CA GLU A 180 9.12 12.02 37.51
C GLU A 180 7.71 11.96 38.12
N LEU A 181 6.67 11.94 37.28
CA LEU A 181 5.28 11.76 37.72
C LEU A 181 5.07 10.40 38.40
N ASN A 182 5.63 9.32 37.84
CA ASN A 182 5.56 7.98 38.43
C ASN A 182 6.24 7.94 39.80
N ARG A 183 7.42 8.56 39.97
CA ARG A 183 8.07 8.69 41.28
C ARG A 183 7.20 9.42 42.31
N ASP A 184 6.47 10.45 41.87
CA ASP A 184 5.58 11.22 42.73
C ASP A 184 4.31 10.43 43.12
N VAL A 185 3.76 9.66 42.19
CA VAL A 185 2.65 8.73 42.44
C VAL A 185 3.07 7.65 43.43
N ASP A 186 4.25 7.03 43.25
CA ASP A 186 4.79 6.02 44.16
C ASP A 186 5.03 6.59 45.55
N ARG A 187 5.53 7.83 45.65
CA ARG A 187 5.70 8.52 46.94
C ARG A 187 4.36 8.71 47.64
N ARG A 188 3.33 9.17 46.93
CA ARG A 188 1.98 9.30 47.50
C ARG A 188 1.37 7.96 47.90
N MET A 189 1.58 6.90 47.11
CA MET A 189 1.16 5.55 47.52
C MET A 189 1.85 5.12 48.81
N ARG A 190 3.17 5.34 48.94
CA ARG A 190 3.91 5.06 50.18
C ARG A 190 3.40 5.84 51.40
N GLU A 191 3.00 7.10 51.19
CA GLU A 191 2.38 7.91 52.26
C GLU A 191 1.00 7.38 52.66
N VAL A 192 0.21 6.88 51.71
CA VAL A 192 -1.09 6.25 51.97
C VAL A 192 -0.90 4.93 52.71
N THR A 193 0.02 4.06 52.27
CA THR A 193 0.30 2.80 52.95
C THR A 193 0.82 3.03 54.37
N LEU A 194 1.67 4.03 54.59
CA LEU A 194 2.11 4.39 55.95
C LEU A 194 0.94 4.86 56.83
N LYS A 195 0.00 5.63 56.27
CA LYS A 195 -1.21 6.05 56.98
C LYS A 195 -2.14 4.87 57.27
N GLU A 196 -2.28 3.91 56.36
CA GLU A 196 -3.01 2.66 56.59
C GLU A 196 -2.36 1.82 57.69
N GLU A 197 -1.03 1.70 57.71
CA GLU A 197 -0.28 1.03 58.77
C GLU A 197 -0.46 1.71 60.13
N GLN A 198 -0.39 3.06 60.17
CA GLN A 198 -0.68 3.83 61.39
C GLN A 198 -2.11 3.64 61.88
N LEU A 199 -3.08 3.61 60.97
CA LEU A 199 -4.49 3.33 61.31
C LEU A 199 -4.67 1.90 61.79
N SER A 200 -3.94 0.94 61.22
CA SER A 200 -3.94 -0.46 61.63
C SER A 200 -3.36 -0.65 63.03
N LEU A 201 -2.25 0.02 63.34
CA LEU A 201 -1.67 0.08 64.68
C LEU A 201 -2.63 0.68 65.71
N LYS A 202 -3.24 1.82 65.38
CA LYS A 202 -4.29 2.45 66.21
C LYS A 202 -5.50 1.53 66.40
N TRP A 203 -5.89 0.79 65.36
CA TRP A 203 -6.94 -0.23 65.45
C TRP A 203 -6.54 -1.37 66.37
N GLN A 204 -5.28 -1.83 66.34
CA GLN A 204 -4.81 -2.87 67.27
C GLN A 204 -4.74 -2.39 68.72
N GLU A 205 -4.38 -1.13 68.96
CA GLU A 205 -4.47 -0.52 70.29
C GLU A 205 -5.92 -0.44 70.77
N PHE A 206 -6.84 0.03 69.92
CA PHE A 206 -8.27 0.05 70.22
C PHE A 206 -8.82 -1.36 70.49
N VAL A 207 -8.39 -2.38 69.73
CA VAL A 207 -8.77 -3.78 69.96
C VAL A 207 -8.23 -4.32 71.30
N LYS A 208 -7.05 -3.87 71.76
CA LYS A 208 -6.55 -4.20 73.10
C LYS A 208 -7.34 -3.49 74.21
N GLU A 209 -7.76 -2.25 73.99
CA GLU A 209 -8.67 -1.54 74.90
C GLU A 209 -10.05 -2.23 74.97
N VAL A 210 -10.57 -2.69 73.83
CA VAL A 210 -11.82 -3.47 73.74
C VAL A 210 -11.66 -4.83 74.41
N ARG A 211 -10.50 -5.51 74.33
CA ARG A 211 -10.25 -6.76 75.07
C ARG A 211 -10.25 -6.59 76.60
N LEU A 212 -9.73 -5.47 77.10
CA LEU A 212 -9.78 -5.14 78.54
C LEU A 212 -11.20 -4.70 78.97
N ALA A 213 -12.01 -4.20 78.04
CA ALA A 213 -13.43 -3.95 78.23
C ALA A 213 -14.28 -5.24 78.14
N ASP A 214 -13.85 -6.25 77.36
CA ASP A 214 -14.52 -7.54 77.19
C ASP A 214 -14.47 -8.43 78.45
N GLU A 215 -13.43 -8.34 79.27
CA GLU A 215 -13.46 -8.98 80.61
C GLU A 215 -14.51 -8.36 81.54
N LYS A 216 -14.95 -7.12 81.27
CA LYS A 216 -16.10 -6.47 81.93
C LYS A 216 -17.42 -6.62 81.17
N PHE A 217 -17.42 -7.20 79.97
CA PHE A 217 -18.60 -7.29 79.09
C PHE A 217 -19.10 -8.73 78.90
N MET A 218 -18.68 -9.69 79.72
CA MET A 218 -19.31 -11.02 79.80
C MET A 218 -20.59 -11.02 80.67
N GLU A 219 -21.39 -9.94 80.59
CA GLU A 219 -22.75 -9.87 81.17
C GLU A 219 -23.80 -9.29 80.21
N GLN A 220 -23.46 -8.91 78.97
CA GLN A 220 -24.42 -8.30 78.03
C GLN A 220 -24.38 -8.88 76.61
N GLU A 221 -24.16 -10.20 76.51
CA GLU A 221 -24.21 -10.94 75.25
C GLU A 221 -25.64 -11.38 74.91
N THR A 222 -26.51 -10.40 74.58
CA THR A 222 -27.86 -10.63 74.01
C THR A 222 -28.16 -9.79 72.77
N VAL A 223 -27.20 -9.00 72.25
CA VAL A 223 -27.52 -7.98 71.20
C VAL A 223 -26.92 -8.31 69.82
N LYS A 224 -26.13 -9.38 69.69
CA LYS A 224 -25.31 -9.61 68.49
C LYS A 224 -26.02 -10.27 67.28
N ILE A 225 -27.30 -10.64 67.41
CA ILE A 225 -28.15 -10.99 66.24
C ILE A 225 -28.61 -9.72 65.49
N GLY A 226 -28.60 -8.55 66.14
CA GLY A 226 -29.12 -7.29 65.60
C GLY A 226 -28.21 -6.55 64.60
N LEU A 227 -27.25 -7.22 63.96
CA LEU A 227 -26.23 -6.59 63.13
C LEU A 227 -26.32 -6.95 61.65
N CYS A 228 -26.66 -8.20 61.33
CA CYS A 228 -26.93 -8.61 59.94
C CYS A 228 -28.32 -8.15 59.45
N GLU A 229 -29.22 -7.79 60.38
CA GLU A 229 -30.43 -7.01 60.07
C GLU A 229 -30.09 -5.58 59.61
N ARG A 230 -28.91 -5.03 59.94
CA ARG A 230 -28.60 -3.60 59.72
C ARG A 230 -28.29 -3.21 58.28
N LEU A 231 -27.95 -4.16 57.42
CA LEU A 231 -27.70 -3.91 55.99
C LEU A 231 -28.93 -4.18 55.13
N GLY A 232 -29.81 -5.12 55.51
CA GLY A 232 -31.19 -5.15 55.02
C GLY A 232 -31.99 -3.92 55.47
N LEU A 233 -31.67 -3.36 56.65
CA LEU A 233 -32.18 -2.09 57.13
C LEU A 233 -31.68 -0.87 56.34
N ALA A 234 -30.73 -0.96 55.40
CA ALA A 234 -30.31 0.22 54.62
C ALA A 234 -31.19 0.41 53.37
N GLU A 235 -31.52 -0.68 52.65
CA GLU A 235 -32.54 -0.67 51.60
C GLU A 235 -33.95 -0.53 52.20
N ASN A 236 -34.25 -1.24 53.29
CA ASN A 236 -35.47 -0.98 54.09
C ASN A 236 -35.42 0.36 54.84
N LYS A 237 -34.30 1.09 54.88
CA LYS A 237 -34.30 2.49 55.37
C LYS A 237 -34.67 3.44 54.26
N VAL A 238 -34.31 3.22 52.99
CA VAL A 238 -34.77 4.10 51.91
C VAL A 238 -36.22 3.79 51.54
N GLU A 239 -36.58 2.51 51.44
CA GLU A 239 -37.97 2.05 51.33
C GLU A 239 -38.75 2.40 52.61
N GLY A 240 -38.14 2.25 53.79
CA GLY A 240 -38.73 2.68 55.07
C GLY A 240 -38.70 4.18 55.30
N PHE A 241 -37.88 4.96 54.61
CA PHE A 241 -37.97 6.43 54.59
C PHE A 241 -39.08 6.82 53.63
N MET A 242 -39.29 6.14 52.50
CA MET A 242 -40.46 6.35 51.65
C MET A 242 -41.75 5.89 52.34
N VAL A 243 -41.76 4.75 53.04
CA VAL A 243 -42.90 4.28 53.84
C VAL A 243 -43.08 5.14 55.08
N LYS A 244 -42.04 5.62 55.77
CA LYS A 244 -42.18 6.60 56.87
C LYS A 244 -42.55 7.99 56.41
N ILE A 245 -42.11 8.42 55.23
CA ILE A 245 -42.53 9.69 54.62
C ILE A 245 -43.97 9.54 54.16
N ASN A 246 -44.38 8.42 53.57
CA ASN A 246 -45.75 8.14 53.14
C ASN A 246 -46.70 7.81 54.32
N GLU A 247 -46.21 7.17 55.38
CA GLU A 247 -46.90 7.00 56.66
C GLU A 247 -46.93 8.31 57.40
N ARG A 248 -45.90 9.16 57.36
CA ARG A 248 -45.99 10.53 57.88
C ARG A 248 -46.88 11.41 57.03
N PHE A 249 -46.96 11.23 55.71
CA PHE A 249 -47.90 11.95 54.86
C PHE A 249 -49.31 11.45 55.13
N LYS A 250 -49.54 10.14 55.31
CA LYS A 250 -50.83 9.59 55.76
C LYS A 250 -51.15 9.93 57.21
N GLU A 251 -50.16 10.04 58.09
CA GLU A 251 -50.29 10.46 59.50
C GLU A 251 -50.50 11.97 59.56
N MET A 252 -49.94 12.75 58.64
CA MET A 252 -50.21 14.18 58.47
C MET A 252 -51.55 14.40 57.80
N GLU A 253 -51.98 13.60 56.81
CA GLU A 253 -53.32 13.63 56.22
C GLU A 253 -54.39 13.19 57.22
N THR A 254 -54.12 12.15 58.03
CA THR A 254 -55.03 11.75 59.11
C THR A 254 -54.98 12.73 60.27
N ARG A 255 -53.83 13.34 60.61
CA ARG A 255 -53.78 14.44 61.59
C ARG A 255 -54.43 15.70 61.06
N GLU A 256 -54.30 16.02 59.78
CA GLU A 256 -54.94 17.14 59.12
C GLU A 256 -56.44 16.88 59.05
N SER A 257 -56.89 15.69 58.68
CA SER A 257 -58.28 15.26 58.74
C SER A 257 -58.85 15.27 60.16
N VAL A 258 -58.12 14.80 61.16
CA VAL A 258 -58.52 14.81 62.58
C VAL A 258 -58.51 16.24 63.15
N VAL A 259 -57.59 17.09 62.71
CA VAL A 259 -57.58 18.52 63.04
C VAL A 259 -58.76 19.21 62.37
N TRP A 260 -59.10 18.90 61.12
CA TRP A 260 -60.27 19.45 60.44
C TRP A 260 -61.59 18.93 61.03
N GLU A 261 -61.67 17.67 61.47
CA GLU A 261 -62.83 17.14 62.21
C GLU A 261 -62.95 17.75 63.60
N SER A 262 -61.87 17.90 64.34
CA SER A 262 -61.85 18.57 65.65
C SER A 262 -62.17 20.06 65.52
N VAL A 263 -61.65 20.74 64.49
CA VAL A 263 -62.00 22.13 64.18
C VAL A 263 -63.46 22.22 63.77
N ALA A 264 -63.98 21.32 62.93
CA ALA A 264 -65.39 21.29 62.55
C ALA A 264 -66.33 21.00 63.74
N GLU A 265 -65.96 20.12 64.67
CA GLU A 265 -66.68 19.91 65.92
C GLU A 265 -66.61 21.12 66.84
N SER A 266 -65.45 21.77 66.95
CA SER A 266 -65.31 23.00 67.75
C SER A 266 -66.13 24.15 67.17
N VAL A 267 -66.25 24.25 65.84
CA VAL A 267 -67.09 25.23 65.15
C VAL A 267 -68.56 24.91 65.35
N LYS A 268 -68.99 23.64 65.23
CA LYS A 268 -70.37 23.22 65.58
C LYS A 268 -70.70 23.52 67.04
N HIS A 269 -69.76 23.30 67.95
CA HIS A 269 -69.94 23.59 69.36
C HIS A 269 -70.02 25.10 69.62
N ALA A 270 -69.23 25.90 68.91
CA ALA A 270 -69.30 27.36 68.95
C ALA A 270 -70.61 27.90 68.37
N ASP A 271 -71.13 27.31 67.30
CA ASP A 271 -72.42 27.66 66.70
C ASP A 271 -73.59 27.34 67.65
N LEU A 272 -73.54 26.19 68.34
CA LEU A 272 -74.51 25.82 69.39
C LEU A 272 -74.46 26.74 70.61
N ILE A 273 -73.25 27.15 71.02
CA ILE A 273 -73.05 28.13 72.10
C ILE A 273 -73.60 29.50 71.67
N ARG A 274 -73.37 29.91 70.42
CA ARG A 274 -73.94 31.16 69.86
C ARG A 274 -75.47 31.12 69.85
N GLU A 275 -76.09 30.05 69.36
CA GLU A 275 -77.56 29.91 69.37
C GLU A 275 -78.14 29.88 70.79
N LEU A 276 -77.45 29.26 71.76
CA LEU A 276 -77.86 29.28 73.17
C LEU A 276 -77.76 30.70 73.75
N LEU A 277 -76.67 31.41 73.49
CA LEU A 277 -76.47 32.78 73.95
C LEU A 277 -77.47 33.75 73.32
N GLU A 278 -77.75 33.62 72.02
CA GLU A 278 -78.77 34.45 71.34
C GLU A 278 -80.15 34.23 71.96
N ARG A 279 -80.52 32.98 72.27
CA ARG A 279 -81.79 32.66 72.93
C ARG A 279 -81.88 33.25 74.34
N GLU A 280 -80.83 33.08 75.16
CA GLU A 280 -80.78 33.66 76.51
C GLU A 280 -80.78 35.20 76.47
N VAL A 281 -80.14 35.83 75.48
CA VAL A 281 -80.18 37.29 75.29
C VAL A 281 -81.59 37.76 74.91
N THR A 282 -82.29 37.04 74.02
CA THR A 282 -83.68 37.39 73.68
C THR A 282 -84.65 37.26 74.86
N GLU A 283 -84.50 36.22 75.69
CA GLU A 283 -85.26 36.06 76.92
C GLU A 283 -84.96 37.18 77.92
N PHE A 284 -83.69 37.61 78.01
CA PHE A 284 -83.26 38.71 78.86
C PHE A 284 -83.86 40.06 78.41
N GLU A 285 -83.93 40.31 77.11
CA GLU A 285 -84.55 41.52 76.56
C GLU A 285 -86.07 41.57 76.78
N GLU A 286 -86.75 40.42 76.72
CA GLU A 286 -88.18 40.31 77.05
C GLU A 286 -88.44 40.55 78.53
N MET A 287 -87.61 40.00 79.42
CA MET A 287 -87.70 40.22 80.86
C MET A 287 -87.46 41.70 81.22
N ARG A 288 -86.48 42.34 80.57
CA ARG A 288 -86.20 43.77 80.73
C ARG A 288 -87.37 44.65 80.25
N ARG A 289 -88.02 44.29 79.13
CA ARG A 289 -89.22 45.01 78.64
C ARG A 289 -90.40 44.87 79.61
N ALA A 290 -90.64 43.68 80.16
CA ALA A 290 -91.69 43.46 81.15
C ALA A 290 -91.45 44.23 82.46
N PHE A 291 -90.20 44.33 82.92
CA PHE A 291 -89.84 45.14 84.09
C PHE A 291 -90.08 46.63 83.86
N CYS A 292 -89.76 47.15 82.66
CA CYS A 292 -90.02 48.55 82.32
C CYS A 292 -91.53 48.86 82.26
N SER A 293 -92.35 47.98 81.68
CA SER A 293 -93.80 48.19 81.65
C SER A 293 -94.42 48.14 83.04
N PHE A 294 -93.92 47.26 83.92
CA PHE A 294 -94.34 47.19 85.32
C PHE A 294 -94.01 48.50 86.08
N GLN A 295 -92.82 49.06 85.88
CA GLN A 295 -92.47 50.35 86.50
C GLN A 295 -93.37 51.50 86.01
N GLU A 296 -93.68 51.55 84.71
CA GLU A 296 -94.59 52.56 84.17
C GLU A 296 -96.02 52.43 84.70
N GLU A 297 -96.52 51.21 84.84
CA GLU A 297 -97.87 50.95 85.37
C GLU A 297 -98.00 51.39 86.83
N LYS A 298 -96.98 51.12 87.67
CA LYS A 298 -96.95 51.57 89.07
C LYS A 298 -96.83 53.09 89.22
N MET A 299 -96.08 53.75 88.33
CA MET A 299 -96.02 55.22 88.28
C MET A 299 -97.39 55.84 87.95
N ARG A 300 -98.13 55.27 86.98
CA ARG A 300 -99.48 55.75 86.64
C ARG A 300 -100.46 55.57 87.80
N GLU A 301 -100.38 54.47 88.54
CA GLU A 301 -101.24 54.20 89.69
C GLU A 301 -101.00 55.19 90.85
N LEU A 302 -99.75 55.59 91.07
CA LEU A 302 -99.38 56.61 92.07
C LEU A 302 -99.89 58.01 91.68
N VAL A 303 -99.74 58.40 90.41
CA VAL A 303 -100.25 59.69 89.91
C VAL A 303 -101.77 59.79 90.07
N LEU A 304 -102.50 58.70 89.80
CA LEU A 304 -103.96 58.68 89.96
C LEU A 304 -104.39 58.85 91.43
N LYS A 305 -103.65 58.27 92.38
CA LYS A 305 -103.91 58.43 93.82
C LYS A 305 -103.58 59.85 94.32
N GLU A 306 -102.56 60.49 93.76
CA GLU A 306 -102.20 61.89 94.08
C GLU A 306 -103.28 62.87 93.58
N GLU A 307 -103.84 62.65 92.39
CA GLU A 307 -104.97 63.43 91.89
C GLU A 307 -106.23 63.28 92.76
N GLN A 308 -106.53 62.07 93.24
CA GLN A 308 -107.62 61.85 94.20
C GLN A 308 -107.42 62.63 95.50
N LEU A 309 -106.20 62.63 96.04
CA LEU A 309 -105.85 63.35 97.28
C LEU A 309 -105.96 64.88 97.12
N ASN A 310 -105.54 65.40 95.97
CA ASN A 310 -105.66 66.82 95.62
C ASN A 310 -107.11 67.28 95.46
N THR A 311 -108.00 66.38 95.05
CA THR A 311 -109.44 66.68 94.91
C THR A 311 -110.11 66.79 96.27
N MET A 312 -109.83 65.87 97.20
CA MET A 312 -110.30 65.93 98.59
C MET A 312 -109.80 67.19 99.33
N SER A 313 -108.52 67.56 99.12
CA SER A 313 -107.95 68.77 99.72
C SER A 313 -108.66 70.06 99.29
N ARG A 314 -109.15 70.10 98.04
CA ARG A 314 -109.88 71.25 97.48
C ARG A 314 -111.29 71.37 98.04
N GLU A 315 -111.94 70.25 98.35
CA GLU A 315 -113.26 70.22 99.01
C GLU A 315 -113.17 70.68 100.47
N LEU A 316 -112.15 70.21 101.20
CA LEU A 316 -111.89 70.66 102.57
C LEU A 316 -111.61 72.18 102.66
N ALA A 317 -110.93 72.75 101.67
CA ALA A 317 -110.66 74.19 101.60
C ALA A 317 -111.95 75.01 101.42
N LYS A 318 -112.89 74.56 100.58
CA LYS A 318 -114.20 75.23 100.39
C LYS A 318 -115.05 75.21 101.67
N ASP A 319 -115.02 74.10 102.41
CA ASP A 319 -115.74 73.96 103.68
C ASP A 319 -115.19 74.88 104.77
N ALA A 320 -113.88 75.16 104.74
CA ALA A 320 -113.22 76.11 105.63
C ALA A 320 -113.58 77.57 105.32
N GLU A 321 -113.69 77.95 104.04
CA GLU A 321 -114.08 79.31 103.63
C GLU A 321 -115.51 79.66 104.05
N LEU A 322 -116.46 78.72 103.90
CA LEU A 322 -117.85 78.87 104.33
C LEU A 322 -117.99 79.14 105.84
N ARG A 323 -117.20 78.44 106.68
CA ARG A 323 -117.19 78.67 108.14
C ARG A 323 -116.65 80.05 108.51
N ASN A 324 -115.72 80.59 107.73
CA ASN A 324 -115.09 81.88 108.02
C ASN A 324 -116.02 83.07 107.68
N GLU A 325 -116.83 82.95 106.61
CA GLU A 325 -117.91 83.91 106.31
C GLU A 325 -119.00 83.93 107.40
N GLN A 326 -119.26 82.78 108.04
CA GLN A 326 -120.24 82.67 109.11
C GLN A 326 -119.78 83.36 110.41
N LEU A 327 -118.49 83.26 110.75
CA LEU A 327 -117.89 83.92 111.91
C LEU A 327 -117.82 85.45 111.76
N THR A 328 -117.55 85.96 110.55
CA THR A 328 -117.50 87.42 110.28
C THR A 328 -118.87 88.11 110.31
N LYS A 329 -119.97 87.37 110.10
CA LYS A 329 -121.34 87.90 110.33
C LYS A 329 -121.68 88.02 111.83
N GLN A 330 -121.20 87.11 112.68
CA GLN A 330 -121.40 87.19 114.13
C GLN A 330 -120.60 88.34 114.77
N GLY A 331 -119.39 88.63 114.29
CA GLY A 331 -118.58 89.75 114.77
C GLY A 331 -119.20 91.15 114.54
N ARG A 332 -120.01 91.32 113.47
CA ARG A 332 -120.69 92.60 113.18
C ARG A 332 -121.85 92.91 114.14
N LEU A 333 -122.52 91.89 114.66
CA LEU A 333 -123.61 92.07 115.65
C LEU A 333 -123.07 92.41 117.05
N GLY A 334 -121.87 91.90 117.40
CA GLY A 334 -121.21 92.24 118.67
C GLY A 334 -120.83 93.72 118.79
N ASN A 335 -120.36 94.33 117.69
CA ASN A 335 -119.93 95.73 117.70
C ASN A 335 -121.10 96.74 117.78
N GLN A 336 -122.29 96.38 117.29
CA GLN A 336 -123.49 97.24 117.40
C GLN A 336 -124.08 97.31 118.82
N LEU A 337 -123.78 96.34 119.68
CA LEU A 337 -124.21 96.33 121.07
C LEU A 337 -123.28 97.15 121.98
N LEU A 338 -122.00 97.27 121.62
CA LEU A 338 -121.00 98.00 122.40
C LEU A 338 -121.20 99.54 122.30
N GLU A 339 -121.57 100.04 121.11
CA GLU A 339 -121.82 101.47 120.85
C GLU A 339 -123.05 102.03 121.59
N LYS A 340 -124.01 101.16 121.97
CA LYS A 340 -125.19 101.57 122.75
C LYS A 340 -124.91 101.70 124.26
N LEU A 341 -123.87 101.04 124.78
CA LEU A 341 -123.50 101.08 126.19
C LEU A 341 -122.70 102.33 126.56
N GLU A 342 -121.89 102.86 125.63
CA GLU A 342 -121.08 104.07 125.84
C GLU A 342 -121.95 105.35 125.88
N LEU A 343 -123.03 105.44 125.09
CA LEU A 343 -123.94 106.60 125.05
C LEU A 343 -124.83 106.78 126.30
N SER A 344 -125.02 105.74 127.11
CA SER A 344 -125.78 105.82 128.36
C SER A 344 -124.92 106.20 129.58
N GLN A 345 -123.59 106.12 129.46
CA GLN A 345 -122.67 106.36 130.57
C GLN A 345 -122.28 107.85 130.69
N ASP A 346 -122.30 108.62 129.60
CA ASP A 346 -122.03 110.08 129.59
C ASP A 346 -123.19 110.93 130.16
N LYS A 347 -124.40 110.38 130.35
CA LYS A 347 -125.52 111.12 131.00
C LYS A 347 -125.53 111.02 132.52
N ILE A 348 -124.58 110.31 133.13
CA ILE A 348 -124.45 110.23 134.59
C ILE A 348 -123.69 111.45 135.17
N GLU A 349 -122.89 112.17 134.39
CA GLU A 349 -121.97 113.18 134.95
C GLU A 349 -122.60 114.61 135.06
N ASP A 350 -123.44 115.04 134.10
CA ASP A 350 -123.86 116.46 134.00
C ASP A 350 -125.00 116.91 134.93
N PHE A 351 -125.81 116.01 135.49
CA PHE A 351 -126.90 116.40 136.41
C PHE A 351 -126.50 116.42 137.89
N LYS A 352 -125.25 116.05 138.20
CA LYS A 352 -124.69 116.07 139.56
C LYS A 352 -124.16 117.43 139.99
N GLU A 353 -123.98 118.37 139.06
CA GLU A 353 -123.31 119.65 139.35
C GLU A 353 -124.28 120.86 139.50
N ILE A 354 -125.59 120.70 139.29
CA ILE A 354 -126.54 121.83 139.29
C ILE A 354 -127.56 121.83 140.46
N VAL A 355 -127.78 120.72 141.17
CA VAL A 355 -128.83 120.67 142.21
C VAL A 355 -128.29 120.82 143.65
N ASP A 356 -126.97 120.75 143.86
CA ASP A 356 -126.34 121.14 145.15
C ASP A 356 -126.42 122.66 145.44
N GLU A 357 -126.89 123.47 144.48
CA GLU A 357 -127.06 124.92 144.67
C GLU A 357 -128.52 125.37 144.90
N LYS A 358 -129.48 124.43 145.03
CA LYS A 358 -130.81 124.70 145.62
C LYS A 358 -131.02 123.84 146.86
N LEU A 359 -130.47 124.26 148.00
CA LEU A 359 -131.24 125.03 148.99
C LEU A 359 -132.67 124.47 149.12
N LYS A 360 -132.89 123.68 150.17
CA LYS A 360 -133.46 124.20 151.42
C LYS A 360 -134.81 124.88 151.15
N GLU A 361 -135.85 124.08 151.05
CA GLU A 361 -137.16 124.36 151.64
C GLU A 361 -138.09 123.15 151.45
N THR A 362 -138.59 122.64 152.57
CA THR A 362 -139.81 121.82 152.73
C THR A 362 -139.88 120.38 152.19
N GLY A 363 -139.90 119.41 153.12
CA GLY A 363 -141.10 118.59 153.39
C GLY A 363 -141.46 117.37 152.52
N SER A 364 -141.21 116.18 153.08
CA SER A 364 -142.11 114.98 153.18
C SER A 364 -142.45 114.06 151.98
N MET A 365 -142.45 112.76 152.33
CA MET A 365 -143.33 111.63 151.93
C MET A 365 -142.89 110.61 150.84
N ASP A 366 -142.62 109.39 151.35
CA ASP A 366 -143.14 108.03 151.00
C ASP A 366 -142.88 107.24 149.68
N ILE A 367 -142.32 106.02 149.90
CA ILE A 367 -142.77 104.63 149.60
C ILE A 367 -142.70 103.98 148.17
N GLU A 368 -142.12 102.75 148.19
CA GLU A 368 -142.22 101.51 147.34
C GLU A 368 -141.67 101.39 145.90
N LEU A 369 -140.72 100.43 145.68
CA LEU A 369 -140.83 99.27 144.75
C LEU A 369 -139.55 98.36 144.72
N LYS A 370 -139.76 97.03 144.77
CA LYS A 370 -138.79 95.91 144.62
C LYS A 370 -139.13 95.11 143.34
N GLU A 371 -138.19 94.24 142.90
CA GLU A 371 -138.47 92.84 142.45
C GLU A 371 -138.25 92.32 140.98
N LEU A 372 -137.26 92.74 140.16
CA LEU A 372 -137.11 92.17 138.77
C LEU A 372 -135.73 91.72 138.20
N GLU A 373 -134.62 91.64 138.93
CA GLU A 373 -133.28 91.45 138.29
C GLU A 373 -132.54 90.10 138.45
N MET A 374 -133.17 89.02 138.92
CA MET A 374 -132.43 87.76 139.24
C MET A 374 -132.63 86.55 138.30
N LYS A 375 -133.38 86.66 137.18
CA LYS A 375 -133.73 85.47 136.34
C LYS A 375 -132.89 85.27 135.07
N ASP A 376 -132.32 86.31 134.48
CA ASP A 376 -131.73 86.22 133.14
C ASP A 376 -130.30 85.65 133.11
N PHE A 377 -129.53 85.78 134.19
CA PHE A 377 -128.12 85.33 134.21
C PHE A 377 -127.95 83.79 134.23
N GLY A 378 -128.97 83.05 134.68
CA GLY A 378 -128.91 81.58 134.81
C GLY A 378 -129.15 80.80 133.51
N MET A 379 -129.76 81.42 132.51
CA MET A 379 -130.05 80.76 131.23
C MET A 379 -128.79 80.69 130.35
N MET A 380 -128.03 81.79 130.30
CA MET A 380 -126.83 81.95 129.48
C MET A 380 -125.69 80.96 129.81
N LYS A 381 -125.56 80.54 131.07
CA LYS A 381 -124.49 79.62 131.50
C LYS A 381 -124.71 78.17 131.04
N ARG A 382 -125.96 77.73 130.85
CA ARG A 382 -126.27 76.34 130.44
C ARG A 382 -126.01 76.12 128.95
N GLU A 383 -126.34 77.09 128.11
CA GLU A 383 -126.13 76.99 126.66
C GLU A 383 -124.64 76.95 126.28
N PHE A 384 -123.78 77.69 126.99
CA PHE A 384 -122.34 77.69 126.72
C PHE A 384 -121.66 76.35 127.05
N MET A 385 -122.16 75.61 128.05
CA MET A 385 -121.58 74.32 128.44
C MET A 385 -121.96 73.20 127.46
N SER A 386 -123.19 73.16 126.95
CA SER A 386 -123.58 72.12 125.98
C SER A 386 -122.85 72.30 124.63
N PHE A 387 -122.63 73.55 124.19
CA PHE A 387 -121.88 73.83 122.97
C PHE A 387 -120.42 73.36 123.04
N ARG A 388 -119.80 73.42 124.23
CA ARG A 388 -118.41 72.99 124.44
C ARG A 388 -118.27 71.46 124.43
N GLU A 389 -119.24 70.74 125.00
CA GLU A 389 -119.23 69.27 125.02
C GLU A 389 -119.44 68.67 123.63
N ASP A 390 -120.39 69.18 122.83
CA ASP A 390 -120.62 68.70 121.46
C ASP A 390 -119.39 68.90 120.56
N LYS A 391 -118.66 70.01 120.74
CA LYS A 391 -117.45 70.30 119.94
C LYS A 391 -116.26 69.41 120.31
N MET A 392 -116.15 69.00 121.57
CA MET A 392 -115.16 68.03 122.04
C MET A 392 -115.41 66.62 121.46
N LEU A 393 -116.67 66.18 121.45
CA LEU A 393 -117.04 64.87 120.89
C LEU A 393 -116.77 64.79 119.37
N GLY A 394 -117.02 65.88 118.63
CA GLY A 394 -116.70 65.95 117.20
C GLY A 394 -115.19 65.84 116.90
N LEU A 395 -114.33 66.40 117.75
CA LEU A 395 -112.87 66.32 117.58
C LEU A 395 -112.33 64.92 117.87
N VAL A 396 -112.80 64.27 118.93
CA VAL A 396 -112.39 62.89 119.29
C VAL A 396 -112.80 61.89 118.21
N TRP A 397 -113.97 62.08 117.57
CA TRP A 397 -114.40 61.22 116.48
C TRP A 397 -113.50 61.35 115.24
N MET A 398 -113.07 62.57 114.90
CA MET A 398 -112.13 62.81 113.79
C MET A 398 -110.72 62.25 114.08
N GLU A 399 -110.24 62.35 115.33
CA GLU A 399 -108.93 61.82 115.73
C GLU A 399 -108.86 60.28 115.60
N ASN A 400 -109.92 59.58 116.02
CA ASN A 400 -109.97 58.12 115.90
C ASN A 400 -110.04 57.63 114.43
N GLN A 401 -110.73 58.36 113.56
CA GLN A 401 -110.74 58.09 112.11
C GLN A 401 -109.34 58.28 111.50
N LEU A 402 -108.63 59.35 111.87
CA LEU A 402 -107.26 59.62 111.40
C LEU A 402 -106.27 58.53 111.84
N ASN A 403 -106.35 58.08 113.10
CA ASN A 403 -105.49 57.01 113.60
C ASN A 403 -105.74 55.68 112.89
N ALA A 404 -106.99 55.33 112.60
CA ALA A 404 -107.32 54.11 111.86
C ALA A 404 -106.74 54.13 110.43
N MET A 405 -106.83 55.25 109.70
CA MET A 405 -106.22 55.37 108.37
C MET A 405 -104.69 55.34 108.43
N SER A 406 -104.08 55.94 109.47
CA SER A 406 -102.63 55.90 109.66
C SER A 406 -102.13 54.48 109.89
N GLU A 407 -102.83 53.67 110.68
CA GLU A 407 -102.43 52.27 110.92
C GLU A 407 -102.53 51.40 109.67
N GLU A 408 -103.56 51.59 108.83
CA GLU A 408 -103.67 50.91 107.55
C GLU A 408 -102.53 51.27 106.60
N LEU A 409 -102.20 52.56 106.45
CA LEU A 409 -101.10 53.02 105.60
C LEU A 409 -99.73 52.46 106.05
N VAL A 410 -99.50 52.32 107.35
CA VAL A 410 -98.25 51.75 107.89
C VAL A 410 -98.14 50.26 107.58
N LYS A 411 -99.24 49.49 107.63
CA LYS A 411 -99.23 48.06 107.25
C LYS A 411 -98.96 47.90 105.76
N ASP A 412 -99.58 48.73 104.93
CA ASP A 412 -99.40 48.74 103.48
C ASP A 412 -97.97 49.14 103.07
N ALA A 413 -97.35 50.06 103.81
CA ALA A 413 -95.95 50.45 103.60
C ALA A 413 -94.97 49.31 103.95
N LYS A 414 -95.19 48.60 105.06
CA LYS A 414 -94.33 47.48 105.48
C LYS A 414 -94.37 46.31 104.49
N LEU A 415 -95.55 45.96 103.99
CA LEU A 415 -95.70 44.87 103.02
C LEU A 415 -95.01 45.20 101.68
N ARG A 416 -95.00 46.48 101.27
CA ARG A 416 -94.26 46.96 100.09
C ARG A 416 -92.75 46.92 100.29
N ASP A 417 -92.27 47.27 101.48
CA ASP A 417 -90.84 47.24 101.81
C ASP A 417 -90.30 45.79 101.78
N GLU A 418 -91.04 44.83 102.34
CA GLU A 418 -90.70 43.41 102.25
C GLU A 418 -90.64 42.93 100.78
N GLN A 419 -91.61 43.30 99.95
CA GLN A 419 -91.61 42.97 98.51
C GLN A 419 -90.40 43.57 97.77
N LEU A 420 -90.00 44.81 98.10
CA LEU A 420 -88.81 45.44 97.50
C LEU A 420 -87.52 44.74 97.92
N THR A 421 -87.39 44.33 99.19
CA THR A 421 -86.20 43.61 99.65
C THR A 421 -86.04 42.23 99.01
N ASP A 422 -87.14 41.53 98.72
CA ASP A 422 -87.07 40.25 98.01
C ASP A 422 -86.75 40.43 96.52
N GLN A 423 -87.23 41.50 95.88
CA GLN A 423 -86.84 41.86 94.51
C GLN A 423 -85.37 42.27 94.40
N GLU A 424 -84.82 42.98 95.39
CA GLU A 424 -83.41 43.38 95.42
C GLU A 424 -82.48 42.17 95.55
N LYS A 425 -82.84 41.17 96.37
CA LYS A 425 -82.11 39.89 96.45
C LYS A 425 -82.09 39.15 95.12
N LEU A 426 -83.22 39.10 94.42
CA LEU A 426 -83.30 38.46 93.10
C LEU A 426 -82.44 39.22 92.07
N GLY A 427 -82.43 40.55 92.11
CA GLY A 427 -81.58 41.39 91.27
C GLY A 427 -80.08 41.13 91.47
N ASN A 428 -79.64 41.01 92.73
CA ASN A 428 -78.24 40.73 93.04
C ASN A 428 -77.80 39.33 92.59
N GLN A 429 -78.67 38.32 92.72
CA GLN A 429 -78.39 36.97 92.21
C GLN A 429 -78.25 36.93 90.68
N LEU A 430 -79.05 37.72 89.96
CA LEU A 430 -78.92 37.84 88.50
C LEU A 430 -77.63 38.56 88.10
N LEU A 431 -77.19 39.56 88.86
CA LEU A 431 -75.95 40.29 88.62
C LEU A 431 -74.72 39.41 88.78
N GLU A 432 -74.63 38.65 89.88
CA GLU A 432 -73.53 37.70 90.11
C GLU A 432 -73.42 36.66 88.97
N ARG A 433 -74.58 36.20 88.45
CA ARG A 433 -74.61 35.24 87.35
C ARG A 433 -74.11 35.86 86.03
N LEU A 434 -74.44 37.11 85.76
CA LEU A 434 -73.96 37.86 84.60
C LEU A 434 -72.44 38.10 84.66
N GLU A 435 -71.92 38.48 85.83
CA GLU A 435 -70.49 38.66 86.03
C GLU A 435 -69.72 37.36 85.82
N SER A 436 -70.25 36.23 86.32
CA SER A 436 -69.67 34.91 86.08
C SER A 436 -69.65 34.53 84.59
N MET A 437 -70.72 34.83 83.84
CA MET A 437 -70.78 34.59 82.40
C MET A 437 -69.78 35.45 81.62
N HIS A 438 -69.64 36.72 81.98
CA HIS A 438 -68.70 37.63 81.32
C HIS A 438 -67.25 37.13 81.42
N HIS A 439 -66.83 36.68 82.61
CA HIS A 439 -65.49 36.12 82.80
C HIS A 439 -65.23 34.89 81.92
N LYS A 440 -66.21 33.98 81.79
CA LYS A 440 -66.09 32.79 80.93
C LYS A 440 -65.92 33.13 79.46
N VAL A 441 -66.63 34.15 78.97
CA VAL A 441 -66.51 34.63 77.58
C VAL A 441 -65.13 35.25 77.34
N GLU A 442 -64.61 36.00 78.31
CA GLU A 442 -63.29 36.62 78.19
C GLU A 442 -62.15 35.57 78.19
N ASP A 443 -62.26 34.53 79.02
CA ASP A 443 -61.31 33.40 79.03
C ASP A 443 -61.27 32.66 77.68
N LEU A 444 -62.44 32.43 77.06
CA LEU A 444 -62.53 31.83 75.73
C LEU A 444 -61.92 32.72 74.65
N ARG A 445 -62.14 34.04 74.71
CA ARG A 445 -61.54 35.01 73.79
C ARG A 445 -60.01 34.96 73.84
N ASN A 446 -59.44 34.98 75.04
CA ASN A 446 -57.99 34.92 75.24
C ASN A 446 -57.41 33.61 74.68
N THR A 447 -58.09 32.49 74.94
CA THR A 447 -57.68 31.17 74.44
C THR A 447 -57.67 31.11 72.90
N LEU A 448 -58.69 31.68 72.24
CA LEU A 448 -58.75 31.77 70.78
C LEU A 448 -57.64 32.65 70.20
N GLN A 449 -57.35 33.78 70.85
CA GLN A 449 -56.29 34.69 70.41
C GLN A 449 -54.91 34.02 70.43
N ASP A 450 -54.62 33.21 71.44
CA ASP A 450 -53.36 32.48 71.52
C ASP A 450 -53.26 31.36 70.47
N LYS A 451 -54.36 30.65 70.18
CA LYS A 451 -54.41 29.68 69.09
C LYS A 451 -54.18 30.31 67.72
N MET A 452 -54.69 31.53 67.49
CA MET A 452 -54.49 32.25 66.23
C MET A 452 -53.01 32.65 66.02
N LYS A 453 -52.30 33.04 67.09
CA LYS A 453 -50.84 33.29 67.03
C LYS A 453 -50.06 32.01 66.73
N GLU A 454 -50.44 30.89 67.33
CA GLU A 454 -49.80 29.58 67.11
C GLU A 454 -49.90 29.16 65.63
N VAL A 455 -51.07 29.34 65.01
CA VAL A 455 -51.27 29.05 63.57
C VAL A 455 -50.39 29.93 62.69
N SER A 456 -50.30 31.22 62.98
CA SER A 456 -49.48 32.16 62.20
C SER A 456 -47.98 31.80 62.24
N LEU A 457 -47.47 31.35 63.40
CA LEU A 457 -46.08 30.88 63.52
C LEU A 457 -45.84 29.62 62.68
N LYS A 458 -46.75 28.64 62.74
CA LYS A 458 -46.66 27.40 61.95
C LYS A 458 -46.70 27.68 60.44
N GLU A 459 -47.50 28.65 60.00
CA GLU A 459 -47.55 29.08 58.60
C GLU A 459 -46.21 29.65 58.12
N MET A 460 -45.53 30.46 58.95
CA MET A 460 -44.20 30.99 58.62
C MET A 460 -43.13 29.89 58.52
N GLU A 461 -43.17 28.88 59.39
CA GLU A 461 -42.25 27.74 59.34
C GLU A 461 -42.43 26.90 58.06
N VAL A 462 -43.68 26.65 57.66
CA VAL A 462 -44.01 25.95 56.41
C VAL A 462 -43.50 26.73 55.20
N ASN A 463 -43.76 28.04 55.13
CA ASN A 463 -43.32 28.88 54.02
C ASN A 463 -41.78 28.92 53.90
N SER A 464 -41.07 28.99 55.03
CA SER A 464 -39.61 28.95 55.06
C SER A 464 -39.07 27.62 54.54
N THR A 465 -39.74 26.52 54.88
CA THR A 465 -39.37 25.17 54.43
C THR A 465 -39.62 24.98 52.94
N CYS A 466 -40.75 25.46 52.41
CA CYS A 466 -41.07 25.42 50.98
C CYS A 466 -40.01 26.16 50.14
N HIS A 467 -39.62 27.37 50.56
CA HIS A 467 -38.61 28.14 49.84
C HIS A 467 -37.24 27.44 49.78
N TRP A 468 -36.84 26.77 50.88
CA TRP A 468 -35.61 25.98 50.90
C TRP A 468 -35.67 24.79 49.92
N VAL A 469 -36.81 24.10 49.84
CA VAL A 469 -37.00 22.98 48.92
C VAL A 469 -36.92 23.43 47.46
N GLU A 470 -37.57 24.56 47.11
CA GLU A 470 -37.52 25.15 45.77
C GLU A 470 -36.07 25.47 45.36
N GLN A 471 -35.31 26.13 46.24
CA GLN A 471 -33.91 26.45 45.99
C GLN A 471 -33.06 25.18 45.74
N LYS A 472 -33.35 24.09 46.46
CA LYS A 472 -32.65 22.81 46.28
C LYS A 472 -33.05 22.11 44.98
N MET A 473 -34.32 22.22 44.55
CA MET A 473 -34.76 21.73 43.25
C MET A 473 -34.03 22.44 42.11
N ASP A 474 -33.94 23.77 42.15
CA ASP A 474 -33.22 24.56 41.13
C ASP A 474 -31.73 24.20 41.07
N GLU A 475 -31.08 23.98 42.22
CA GLU A 475 -29.68 23.56 42.29
C GLU A 475 -29.47 22.19 41.60
N VAL A 476 -30.38 21.24 41.84
CA VAL A 476 -30.36 19.91 41.21
C VAL A 476 -30.59 20.00 39.71
N ASP A 477 -31.53 20.83 39.26
CA ASP A 477 -31.81 21.00 37.84
C ASP A 477 -30.65 21.66 37.09
N SER A 478 -30.00 22.65 37.69
CA SER A 478 -28.77 23.24 37.17
C SER A 478 -27.66 22.19 37.01
N LYS A 479 -27.48 21.30 38.00
CA LYS A 479 -26.50 20.20 37.92
C LYS A 479 -26.88 19.18 36.84
N ARG A 480 -28.16 18.82 36.71
CA ARG A 480 -28.66 17.91 35.66
C ARG A 480 -28.42 18.46 34.26
N MET A 481 -28.59 19.76 34.05
CA MET A 481 -28.34 20.39 32.74
C MET A 481 -26.86 20.34 32.36
N LYS A 482 -25.94 20.69 33.28
CA LYS A 482 -24.49 20.59 33.05
C LYS A 482 -24.04 19.16 32.73
N LEU A 483 -24.60 18.17 33.41
CA LEU A 483 -24.35 16.75 33.13
C LEU A 483 -24.83 16.35 31.72
N ARG A 484 -26.00 16.84 31.27
CA ARG A 484 -26.51 16.58 29.93
C ARG A 484 -25.61 17.18 28.84
N GLU A 485 -25.14 18.41 29.01
CA GLU A 485 -24.20 19.03 28.07
C GLU A 485 -22.88 18.27 28.02
N LYS A 486 -22.33 17.91 29.17
CA LYS A 486 -21.10 17.10 29.23
C LYS A 486 -21.27 15.75 28.53
N LYS A 487 -22.41 15.08 28.72
CA LYS A 487 -22.75 13.83 28.01
C LYS A 487 -22.79 14.02 26.50
N LYS A 488 -23.40 15.11 25.99
CA LYS A 488 -23.40 15.43 24.55
C LYS A 488 -21.97 15.64 24.02
N SER A 489 -21.13 16.38 24.74
CA SER A 489 -19.73 16.60 24.34
C SER A 489 -18.94 15.29 24.27
N LEU A 490 -19.15 14.37 25.22
CA LEU A 490 -18.50 13.06 25.23
C LEU A 490 -18.95 12.19 24.06
N LEU A 491 -20.25 12.18 23.73
CA LEU A 491 -20.77 11.46 22.56
C LEU A 491 -20.14 11.97 21.25
N THR A 492 -20.01 13.29 21.09
CA THR A 492 -19.35 13.85 19.89
C THR A 492 -17.87 13.49 19.80
N GLU A 493 -17.18 13.34 20.94
CA GLU A 493 -15.78 12.94 20.95
C GLU A 493 -15.63 11.43 20.67
N GLU A 494 -16.55 10.60 21.18
CA GLU A 494 -16.65 9.18 20.87
C GLU A 494 -16.86 8.95 19.37
N GLU A 495 -17.75 9.70 18.73
CA GLU A 495 -17.96 9.64 17.27
C GLU A 495 -16.68 9.99 16.48
N LYS A 496 -15.93 11.01 16.90
CA LYS A 496 -14.63 11.35 16.28
C LYS A 496 -13.60 10.23 16.46
N LEU A 497 -13.57 9.59 17.63
CA LEU A 497 -12.67 8.47 17.90
C LEU A 497 -13.03 7.24 17.05
N ILE A 498 -14.32 6.95 16.89
CA ILE A 498 -14.81 5.90 15.98
C ILE A 498 -14.38 6.19 14.54
N HIS A 499 -14.54 7.43 14.08
CA HIS A 499 -14.11 7.84 12.74
C HIS A 499 -12.59 7.67 12.55
N LYS A 500 -11.77 8.14 13.51
CA LYS A 500 -10.31 7.93 13.49
C LYS A 500 -9.92 6.45 13.47
N LYS A 501 -10.59 5.61 14.27
CA LYS A 501 -10.37 4.17 14.32
C LYS A 501 -10.67 3.49 12.98
N ASN A 502 -11.75 3.89 12.31
CA ASN A 502 -12.10 3.35 10.99
C ASN A 502 -11.07 3.75 9.93
N LYS A 503 -10.64 5.01 9.93
CA LYS A 503 -9.58 5.48 9.02
C LYS A 503 -8.24 4.75 9.23
N LEU A 504 -7.88 4.47 10.49
CA LEU A 504 -6.70 3.65 10.79
C LEU A 504 -6.83 2.21 10.27
N ARG A 505 -8.03 1.64 10.27
CA ARG A 505 -8.29 0.30 9.73
C ARG A 505 -8.12 0.26 8.20
N GLU A 506 -8.63 1.27 7.50
CA GLU A 506 -8.45 1.41 6.04
C GLU A 506 -6.97 1.50 5.69
N ASN A 507 -6.23 2.40 6.35
CA ASN A 507 -4.78 2.52 6.18
C ASN A 507 -4.05 1.20 6.48
N HIS A 508 -4.51 0.43 7.48
CA HIS A 508 -3.91 -0.87 7.81
C HIS A 508 -4.09 -1.89 6.69
N GLU A 509 -5.26 -1.96 6.06
CA GLU A 509 -5.49 -2.86 4.92
C GLU A 509 -4.72 -2.41 3.67
N GLU A 510 -4.59 -1.10 3.42
CA GLU A 510 -3.71 -0.58 2.35
C GLU A 510 -2.26 -0.99 2.55
N LEU A 511 -1.70 -0.77 3.75
CA LEU A 511 -0.32 -1.18 4.09
C LEU A 511 -0.12 -2.69 3.98
N LYS A 512 -1.15 -3.49 4.27
CA LYS A 512 -1.10 -4.95 4.11
C LYS A 512 -1.04 -5.35 2.64
N MET A 513 -1.73 -4.64 1.76
CA MET A 513 -1.64 -4.87 0.32
C MET A 513 -0.28 -4.44 -0.24
N GLU A 514 0.26 -3.30 0.20
CA GLU A 514 1.62 -2.85 -0.15
C GLU A 514 2.68 -3.86 0.30
N ARG A 515 2.56 -4.42 1.51
CA ARG A 515 3.45 -5.48 1.99
C ARG A 515 3.43 -6.69 1.08
N LYS A 516 2.24 -7.17 0.66
CA LYS A 516 2.13 -8.31 -0.27
C LYS A 516 2.78 -8.01 -1.63
N ASN A 517 2.66 -6.78 -2.11
CA ASN A 517 3.31 -6.35 -3.34
C ASN A 517 4.84 -6.33 -3.20
N LEU A 518 5.36 -5.80 -2.08
CA LEU A 518 6.78 -5.84 -1.76
C LEU A 518 7.32 -7.28 -1.66
N GLU A 519 6.59 -8.18 -1.02
CA GLU A 519 6.93 -9.61 -0.97
C GLU A 519 6.94 -10.26 -2.36
N SER A 520 6.06 -9.82 -3.27
CA SER A 520 6.08 -10.27 -4.67
C SER A 520 7.31 -9.75 -5.41
N TRP A 521 7.65 -8.46 -5.25
CA TRP A 521 8.84 -7.88 -5.84
C TRP A 521 10.13 -8.49 -5.30
N GLN A 522 10.18 -8.80 -4.01
CA GLN A 522 11.31 -9.48 -3.41
C GLN A 522 11.54 -10.87 -4.06
N ARG A 523 10.48 -11.66 -4.23
CA ARG A 523 10.57 -12.95 -4.94
C ARG A 523 11.04 -12.80 -6.38
N GLU A 524 10.56 -11.79 -7.11
CA GLU A 524 11.01 -11.53 -8.48
C GLU A 524 12.49 -11.11 -8.54
N LEU A 525 12.95 -10.30 -7.59
CA LEU A 525 14.35 -9.92 -7.46
C LEU A 525 15.24 -11.12 -7.12
N GLU A 526 14.80 -12.02 -6.24
CA GLU A 526 15.52 -13.26 -5.91
C GLU A 526 15.69 -14.15 -7.13
N VAL A 527 14.65 -14.32 -7.95
CA VAL A 527 14.72 -15.07 -9.21
C VAL A 527 15.71 -14.42 -10.19
N LYS A 528 15.60 -13.11 -10.43
CA LYS A 528 16.51 -12.39 -11.32
C LYS A 528 17.96 -12.43 -10.82
N TRP A 529 18.17 -12.36 -9.51
CA TRP A 529 19.50 -12.51 -8.91
C TRP A 529 20.07 -13.91 -9.13
N GLY A 530 19.25 -14.96 -9.03
CA GLY A 530 19.60 -16.34 -9.38
C GLY A 530 20.04 -16.49 -10.84
N GLU A 531 19.28 -15.90 -11.78
CA GLU A 531 19.62 -15.89 -13.21
C GLU A 531 20.97 -15.19 -13.48
N VAL A 532 21.19 -14.02 -12.88
CA VAL A 532 22.46 -13.28 -12.98
C VAL A 532 23.63 -14.10 -12.45
N ASN A 533 23.46 -14.82 -11.34
CA ASN A 533 24.51 -15.70 -10.81
C ASN A 533 24.78 -16.89 -11.74
N SER A 534 23.75 -17.48 -12.34
CA SER A 534 23.90 -18.56 -13.34
C SER A 534 24.66 -18.08 -14.59
N VAL A 535 24.33 -16.89 -15.10
CA VAL A 535 25.05 -16.26 -16.23
C VAL A 535 26.50 -15.95 -15.85
N ARG A 536 26.74 -15.45 -14.63
CA ARG A 536 28.10 -15.20 -14.12
C ARG A 536 28.93 -16.49 -14.08
N GLU A 537 28.37 -17.58 -13.60
CA GLU A 537 29.04 -18.89 -13.53
C GLU A 537 29.37 -19.39 -14.95
N SER A 538 28.42 -19.26 -15.88
CA SER A 538 28.60 -19.64 -17.29
C SER A 538 29.67 -18.79 -17.99
N ASN A 539 29.72 -17.47 -17.74
CA ASN A 539 30.77 -16.59 -18.26
C ASN A 539 32.15 -16.91 -17.67
N LYS A 540 32.23 -17.27 -16.38
CA LYS A 540 33.47 -17.73 -15.74
C LYS A 540 33.98 -19.01 -16.42
N ASN A 541 33.09 -19.97 -16.68
CA ASN A 541 33.42 -21.19 -17.40
C ASN A 541 33.88 -20.90 -18.84
N LEU A 542 33.19 -20.00 -19.54
CA LEU A 542 33.57 -19.59 -20.89
C LEU A 542 34.95 -18.92 -20.92
N SER A 543 35.25 -18.04 -19.96
CA SER A 543 36.58 -17.42 -19.81
C SER A 543 37.67 -18.47 -19.64
N GLN A 544 37.45 -19.49 -18.80
CA GLN A 544 38.42 -20.58 -18.63
C GLN A 544 38.62 -21.39 -19.92
N VAL A 545 37.56 -21.59 -20.72
CA VAL A 545 37.68 -22.25 -22.03
C VAL A 545 38.49 -21.39 -23.00
N LEU A 546 38.29 -20.07 -23.01
CA LEU A 546 39.06 -19.15 -23.83
C LEU A 546 40.54 -19.14 -23.43
N ASP A 547 40.86 -19.08 -22.14
CA ASP A 547 42.24 -19.17 -21.64
C ASP A 547 42.92 -20.49 -22.06
N ARG A 548 42.20 -21.61 -22.02
CA ARG A 548 42.71 -22.90 -22.48
C ARG A 548 42.96 -22.89 -23.99
N ARG A 549 42.06 -22.30 -24.79
CA ARG A 549 42.23 -22.15 -26.24
C ARG A 549 43.41 -21.24 -26.58
N GLU A 550 43.61 -20.16 -25.84
CA GLU A 550 44.74 -19.25 -26.02
C GLU A 550 46.07 -19.96 -25.74
N LYS A 551 46.17 -20.74 -24.66
CA LYS A 551 47.36 -21.58 -24.38
C LYS A 551 47.65 -22.58 -25.50
N VAL A 552 46.62 -23.18 -26.08
CA VAL A 552 46.76 -24.08 -27.24
C VAL A 552 47.24 -23.30 -28.46
N LEU A 553 46.67 -22.13 -28.74
CA LEU A 553 47.11 -21.25 -29.84
C LEU A 553 48.57 -20.84 -29.70
N ASP A 554 49.02 -20.49 -28.49
CA ASP A 554 50.42 -20.12 -28.26
C ASP A 554 51.37 -21.31 -28.43
N SER A 555 50.94 -22.50 -28.02
CA SER A 555 51.68 -23.75 -28.29
C SER A 555 51.79 -24.01 -29.79
N VAL A 556 50.71 -23.80 -30.56
CA VAL A 556 50.71 -23.92 -32.02
C VAL A 556 51.60 -22.86 -32.67
N LYS A 557 51.54 -21.60 -32.24
CA LYS A 557 52.44 -20.53 -32.72
C LYS A 557 53.91 -20.88 -32.45
N GLN A 558 54.20 -21.51 -31.32
CA GLN A 558 55.56 -21.94 -30.97
C GLN A 558 56.01 -23.14 -31.81
N PHE A 559 55.12 -24.10 -32.06
CA PHE A 559 55.36 -25.20 -33.00
C PHE A 559 55.67 -24.69 -34.41
N ILE A 560 54.86 -23.77 -34.95
CA ILE A 560 55.10 -23.16 -36.27
C ILE A 560 56.45 -22.44 -36.32
N ARG A 561 56.80 -21.67 -35.28
CA ARG A 561 58.13 -21.03 -35.18
C ARG A 561 59.27 -22.04 -35.17
N ASN A 562 59.09 -23.19 -34.53
CA ASN A 562 60.09 -24.26 -34.51
C ASN A 562 60.20 -24.95 -35.88
N CYS A 563 59.08 -25.32 -36.51
CA CYS A 563 59.07 -25.87 -37.87
C CYS A 563 59.71 -24.91 -38.87
N PHE A 564 59.50 -23.60 -38.74
CA PHE A 564 60.13 -22.62 -39.62
C PHE A 564 61.65 -22.55 -39.41
N ARG A 565 62.13 -22.63 -38.16
CA ARG A 565 63.58 -22.72 -37.86
C ARG A 565 64.21 -24.00 -38.40
N GLU A 566 63.53 -25.14 -38.23
CA GLU A 566 63.96 -26.42 -38.79
C GLU A 566 64.01 -26.35 -40.32
N HIS A 567 62.97 -25.83 -40.95
CA HIS A 567 62.93 -25.62 -42.40
C HIS A 567 64.06 -24.70 -42.88
N GLN A 568 64.37 -23.60 -42.17
CA GLN A 568 65.52 -22.75 -42.52
C GLN A 568 66.85 -23.49 -42.36
N THR A 569 66.97 -24.36 -41.36
CA THR A 569 68.17 -25.16 -41.13
C THR A 569 68.34 -26.21 -42.23
N ILE A 570 67.25 -26.88 -42.61
CA ILE A 570 67.21 -27.82 -43.74
C ILE A 570 67.52 -27.09 -45.05
N LYS A 571 66.94 -25.90 -45.28
CA LYS A 571 67.22 -25.06 -46.45
C LYS A 571 68.70 -24.68 -46.53
N LYS A 572 69.33 -24.29 -45.41
CA LYS A 572 70.78 -24.01 -45.37
C LYS A 572 71.62 -25.26 -45.63
N LYS A 573 71.24 -26.42 -45.08
CA LYS A 573 71.91 -27.70 -45.35
C LYS A 573 71.79 -28.10 -46.81
N LEU A 574 70.60 -27.99 -47.41
CA LEU A 574 70.36 -28.25 -48.83
C LEU A 574 71.09 -27.28 -49.75
N LEU A 575 71.25 -26.00 -49.37
CA LEU A 575 72.08 -25.05 -50.12
C LEU A 575 73.56 -25.42 -50.06
N LEU A 576 74.06 -25.83 -48.89
CA LEU A 576 75.44 -26.30 -48.74
C LEU A 576 75.70 -27.61 -49.49
N GLU A 577 74.72 -28.52 -49.49
CA GLU A 577 74.75 -29.79 -50.21
C GLU A 577 74.62 -29.57 -51.72
N LYS A 578 73.80 -28.61 -52.16
CA LYS A 578 73.75 -28.15 -53.55
C LYS A 578 75.11 -27.62 -53.99
N ASP A 579 75.75 -26.73 -53.23
CA ASP A 579 77.06 -26.18 -53.58
C ASP A 579 78.16 -27.27 -53.62
N LEU A 580 78.06 -28.29 -52.75
CA LEU A 580 78.94 -29.48 -52.76
C LEU A 580 78.66 -30.43 -53.93
N VAL A 581 77.40 -30.57 -54.36
CA VAL A 581 76.98 -31.37 -55.53
C VAL A 581 77.32 -30.63 -56.82
N GLU A 582 77.19 -29.31 -56.90
CA GLU A 582 77.63 -28.48 -58.03
C GLU A 582 79.16 -28.39 -58.14
N LYS A 583 79.90 -28.60 -57.04
CA LYS A 583 81.35 -28.83 -57.08
C LYS A 583 81.69 -30.26 -57.52
N ARG A 584 80.95 -31.29 -57.07
CA ARG A 584 81.17 -32.69 -57.48
C ARG A 584 80.73 -32.99 -58.92
N ALA A 585 79.71 -32.31 -59.44
CA ALA A 585 79.21 -32.48 -60.80
C ALA A 585 80.12 -31.84 -61.87
N ARG A 586 81.09 -31.00 -61.45
CA ARG A 586 82.12 -30.46 -62.36
C ARG A 586 83.30 -31.42 -62.61
N ASP A 587 83.43 -32.48 -61.80
CA ASP A 587 84.55 -33.45 -61.87
C ASP A 587 84.15 -34.86 -62.32
N LEU A 588 82.91 -35.08 -62.76
CA LEU A 588 82.45 -36.36 -63.31
C LEU A 588 81.80 -36.16 -64.67
N ASP A 589 82.65 -36.12 -65.69
CA ASP A 589 82.30 -36.40 -67.06
C ASP A 589 81.93 -37.89 -67.16
N LEU A 590 80.63 -38.18 -67.15
CA LEU A 590 80.09 -39.52 -67.42
C LEU A 590 78.92 -39.40 -68.40
N ASN A 591 79.31 -39.32 -69.68
CA ASN A 591 78.80 -40.11 -70.79
C ASN A 591 77.32 -40.55 -70.67
N ASP A 592 76.44 -39.72 -71.24
CA ASP A 592 75.01 -39.97 -71.42
C ASP A 592 74.76 -41.29 -72.19
N SER A 593 74.15 -42.27 -71.52
CA SER A 593 73.27 -43.20 -72.22
C SER A 593 71.90 -42.53 -72.37
N ALA A 594 71.39 -42.48 -73.61
CA ALA A 594 70.07 -41.91 -73.94
C ALA A 594 68.92 -42.52 -73.10
N ASP A 595 69.11 -43.73 -72.56
CA ASP A 595 68.12 -44.44 -71.75
C ASP A 595 67.93 -43.84 -70.36
N ILE A 596 68.98 -43.30 -69.73
CA ILE A 596 68.89 -42.70 -68.38
C ILE A 596 68.18 -41.35 -68.43
N LYS A 597 68.38 -40.59 -69.52
CA LYS A 597 67.70 -39.30 -69.76
C LYS A 597 66.20 -39.48 -70.01
N PHE A 598 65.81 -40.60 -70.62
CA PHE A 598 64.40 -41.00 -70.78
C PHE A 598 63.77 -41.39 -69.43
N ILE A 599 64.46 -42.18 -68.60
CA ILE A 599 63.96 -42.62 -67.29
C ILE A 599 63.82 -41.45 -66.29
N LEU A 600 64.74 -40.48 -66.29
CA LEU A 600 64.69 -39.31 -65.40
C LEU A 600 63.56 -38.31 -65.73
N ARG A 601 63.00 -38.35 -66.95
CA ARG A 601 61.84 -37.52 -67.37
C ARG A 601 60.53 -38.30 -67.38
N MET A 602 60.53 -39.53 -66.89
CA MET A 602 59.37 -40.41 -66.95
C MET A 602 58.27 -39.93 -65.97
N ASP A 603 57.11 -39.56 -66.53
CA ASP A 603 55.90 -39.24 -65.77
C ASP A 603 54.91 -40.42 -65.75
N GLY A 604 53.85 -40.32 -64.95
CA GLY A 604 52.88 -41.41 -64.78
C GLY A 604 52.24 -41.87 -66.10
N LYS A 605 52.09 -40.97 -67.08
CA LYS A 605 51.52 -41.28 -68.40
C LYS A 605 52.53 -42.02 -69.31
N THR A 606 53.79 -41.63 -69.27
CA THR A 606 54.87 -42.29 -70.01
C THR A 606 55.15 -43.69 -69.46
N LEU A 607 55.08 -43.85 -68.13
CA LEU A 607 55.17 -45.16 -67.47
C LEU A 607 54.01 -46.08 -67.88
N GLN A 608 52.78 -45.57 -67.99
CA GLN A 608 51.65 -46.35 -68.52
C GLN A 608 51.88 -46.81 -69.97
N MET A 609 52.44 -45.96 -70.83
CA MET A 609 52.71 -46.34 -72.22
C MET A 609 53.78 -47.44 -72.32
N PHE A 610 54.82 -47.37 -71.50
CA PHE A 610 55.88 -48.38 -71.41
C PHE A 610 55.33 -49.76 -70.97
N LEU A 611 54.39 -49.78 -70.03
CA LEU A 611 53.82 -51.01 -69.47
C LEU A 611 52.73 -51.65 -70.35
N ASN A 612 52.14 -50.88 -71.25
CA ASN A 612 51.10 -51.33 -72.17
C ASN A 612 51.65 -51.64 -73.57
N ASP A 613 52.97 -51.68 -73.74
CA ASP A 613 53.64 -52.02 -75.00
C ASP A 613 53.45 -53.53 -75.30
N PRO A 614 52.75 -53.90 -76.39
CA PRO A 614 52.44 -55.30 -76.71
C PRO A 614 53.66 -56.14 -77.09
N GLU A 615 54.82 -55.53 -77.37
CA GLU A 615 56.06 -56.25 -77.71
C GLU A 615 56.84 -56.72 -76.47
N LYS A 616 56.44 -56.30 -75.27
CA LYS A 616 57.14 -56.61 -74.01
C LYS A 616 56.42 -57.70 -73.21
N ASP A 617 57.17 -58.71 -72.77
CA ASP A 617 56.65 -59.78 -71.92
C ASP A 617 56.52 -59.32 -70.45
N LEU A 618 55.28 -59.23 -69.96
CA LEU A 618 54.95 -58.79 -68.60
C LEU A 618 55.63 -59.65 -67.52
N GLU A 619 55.88 -60.93 -67.76
CA GLU A 619 56.51 -61.81 -66.75
C GLU A 619 58.00 -61.51 -66.52
N SER A 620 58.65 -60.83 -67.47
CA SER A 620 60.07 -60.43 -67.41
C SER A 620 60.29 -58.95 -67.02
N MET A 621 59.22 -58.15 -66.97
CA MET A 621 59.29 -56.69 -66.86
C MET A 621 59.51 -56.18 -65.42
N GLY A 622 59.34 -57.03 -64.40
CA GLY A 622 59.42 -56.64 -62.99
C GLY A 622 60.74 -55.97 -62.61
N ASP A 623 61.88 -56.46 -63.12
CA ASP A 623 63.20 -55.91 -62.78
C ASP A 623 63.50 -54.60 -63.54
N GLU A 624 62.96 -54.41 -64.75
CA GLU A 624 63.04 -53.14 -65.49
C GLU A 624 62.20 -52.06 -64.80
N VAL A 625 60.98 -52.40 -64.40
CA VAL A 625 60.10 -51.54 -63.61
C VAL A 625 60.74 -51.18 -62.28
N PHE A 626 61.34 -52.15 -61.59
CA PHE A 626 62.04 -51.88 -60.33
C PHE A 626 63.19 -50.88 -60.52
N LYS A 627 63.97 -50.98 -61.60
CA LYS A 627 65.03 -50.02 -61.93
C LYS A 627 64.48 -48.62 -62.24
N ILE A 628 63.40 -48.53 -63.02
CA ILE A 628 62.72 -47.25 -63.33
C ILE A 628 62.24 -46.58 -62.05
N LEU A 629 61.54 -47.33 -61.18
CA LEU A 629 61.05 -46.82 -59.91
C LEU A 629 62.21 -46.46 -58.97
N HIS A 630 63.32 -47.20 -58.99
CA HIS A 630 64.49 -46.90 -58.16
C HIS A 630 65.15 -45.57 -58.53
N LEU A 631 65.16 -45.23 -59.82
CA LEU A 631 65.71 -43.99 -60.36
C LEU A 631 64.76 -42.79 -60.23
N SER A 632 63.48 -43.02 -59.90
CA SER A 632 62.51 -41.95 -59.64
C SER A 632 62.74 -41.26 -58.29
N SER A 633 62.58 -39.93 -58.26
CA SER A 633 62.69 -39.13 -57.04
C SER A 633 61.55 -39.38 -56.04
N ASP A 634 60.35 -39.69 -56.55
CA ASP A 634 59.20 -40.12 -55.74
C ASP A 634 58.51 -41.32 -56.42
N PRO A 635 58.97 -42.55 -56.11
CA PRO A 635 58.45 -43.75 -56.74
C PRO A 635 56.99 -44.00 -56.38
N ALA A 636 56.57 -43.65 -55.16
CA ALA A 636 55.19 -43.83 -54.72
C ALA A 636 54.25 -42.86 -55.45
N LYS A 637 54.65 -41.60 -55.63
CA LYS A 637 53.85 -40.64 -56.40
C LYS A 637 53.80 -41.00 -57.88
N LEU A 638 54.92 -41.40 -58.47
CA LEU A 638 54.99 -41.81 -59.89
C LEU A 638 54.08 -43.02 -60.18
N VAL A 639 54.10 -44.03 -59.31
CA VAL A 639 53.22 -45.19 -59.43
C VAL A 639 51.76 -44.75 -59.28
N LEU A 640 51.43 -43.90 -58.29
CA LEU A 640 50.06 -43.43 -58.07
C LEU A 640 49.51 -42.61 -59.25
N ASP A 641 50.33 -41.74 -59.83
CA ASP A 641 49.97 -40.96 -61.02
C ASP A 641 49.79 -41.88 -62.24
N ALA A 642 50.58 -42.96 -62.34
CA ALA A 642 50.36 -44.01 -63.32
C ALA A 642 49.06 -44.80 -63.05
N MET A 643 48.58 -44.93 -61.80
CA MET A 643 47.37 -45.69 -61.47
C MET A 643 46.06 -45.13 -62.06
N VAL A 644 46.03 -43.83 -62.38
CA VAL A 644 44.84 -43.16 -62.94
C VAL A 644 44.39 -43.80 -64.27
N GLY A 645 45.32 -44.32 -65.08
CA GLY A 645 45.05 -44.91 -66.40
C GLY A 645 44.73 -46.41 -66.40
N PHE A 646 44.85 -47.11 -65.26
CA PHE A 646 44.64 -48.57 -65.19
C PHE A 646 43.19 -48.97 -64.87
N TYR A 647 42.32 -48.02 -64.50
CA TYR A 647 40.86 -48.22 -64.38
C TYR A 647 40.00 -47.14 -65.07
N PRO A 648 40.08 -46.98 -66.41
CA PRO A 648 39.19 -46.14 -67.20
C PRO A 648 37.72 -46.60 -67.12
N PRO A 649 36.74 -45.68 -67.16
CA PRO A 649 35.32 -46.02 -67.07
C PRO A 649 34.75 -46.79 -68.29
N HIS A 650 35.50 -47.01 -69.38
CA HIS A 650 34.95 -47.51 -70.66
C HIS A 650 35.77 -48.60 -71.39
N LEU A 651 36.62 -49.37 -70.71
CA LEU A 651 37.34 -50.49 -71.36
C LEU A 651 36.37 -51.66 -71.67
N ARG A 652 36.32 -52.09 -72.93
CA ARG A 652 35.55 -53.26 -73.39
C ARG A 652 36.21 -54.56 -72.90
N LYS A 653 35.40 -55.52 -72.46
CA LYS A 653 35.81 -56.87 -72.02
C LYS A 653 36.69 -57.57 -73.07
N GLY A 654 37.91 -57.96 -72.69
CA GLY A 654 38.86 -58.72 -73.52
C GLY A 654 40.29 -58.76 -72.94
N ASP A 655 41.25 -59.36 -73.67
CA ASP A 655 42.64 -59.59 -73.22
C ASP A 655 43.41 -58.30 -72.86
N VAL A 656 43.05 -57.17 -73.48
CA VAL A 656 43.61 -55.84 -73.16
C VAL A 656 43.30 -55.43 -71.72
N GLU A 657 42.11 -55.76 -71.21
CA GLU A 657 41.68 -55.46 -69.84
C GLU A 657 42.43 -56.31 -68.79
N VAL A 658 42.90 -57.49 -69.18
CA VAL A 658 43.67 -58.42 -68.34
C VAL A 658 45.13 -57.98 -68.27
N ASN A 659 45.73 -57.58 -69.39
CA ASN A 659 47.13 -57.12 -69.44
C ASN A 659 47.34 -55.81 -68.69
N VAL A 660 46.42 -54.85 -68.85
CA VAL A 660 46.44 -53.58 -68.10
C VAL A 660 46.38 -53.84 -66.59
N ARG A 661 45.55 -54.78 -66.13
CA ARG A 661 45.47 -55.13 -64.70
C ARG A 661 46.68 -55.88 -64.18
N ARG A 662 47.27 -56.77 -64.98
CA ARG A 662 48.53 -57.44 -64.62
C ARG A 662 49.69 -56.46 -64.50
N ALA A 663 49.82 -55.51 -65.43
CA ALA A 663 50.80 -54.43 -65.35
C ALA A 663 50.62 -53.57 -64.08
N CYS A 664 49.37 -53.26 -63.72
CA CYS A 664 49.04 -52.57 -62.48
C CYS A 664 49.48 -53.34 -61.22
N ILE A 665 49.28 -54.66 -61.19
CA ILE A 665 49.70 -55.50 -60.05
C ILE A 665 51.23 -55.53 -59.96
N ILE A 666 51.94 -55.72 -61.08
CA ILE A 666 53.42 -55.74 -61.11
C ILE A 666 53.99 -54.41 -60.60
N LEU A 667 53.44 -53.28 -61.02
CA LEU A 667 53.84 -51.95 -60.52
C LEU A 667 53.72 -51.84 -58.99
N LEU A 668 52.59 -52.28 -58.43
CA LEU A 668 52.32 -52.22 -57.00
C LEU A 668 53.21 -53.19 -56.22
N GLU A 669 53.46 -54.38 -56.76
CA GLU A 669 54.42 -55.34 -56.21
C GLU A 669 55.85 -54.78 -56.20
N GLN A 670 56.30 -54.14 -57.29
CA GLN A 670 57.64 -53.54 -57.35
C GLN A 670 57.77 -52.37 -56.38
N LEU A 671 56.76 -51.50 -56.30
CA LEU A 671 56.74 -50.41 -55.32
C LEU A 671 56.82 -50.96 -53.88
N PHE A 672 56.05 -52.00 -53.60
CA PHE A 672 56.06 -52.67 -52.31
C PHE A 672 57.45 -53.27 -51.99
N ARG A 673 58.09 -53.96 -52.96
CA ARG A 673 59.45 -54.52 -52.82
C ARG A 673 60.49 -53.47 -52.44
N MET A 674 60.30 -52.20 -52.81
CA MET A 674 61.26 -51.13 -52.52
C MET A 674 61.26 -50.64 -51.06
N SER A 675 60.22 -50.94 -50.28
CA SER A 675 60.11 -50.61 -48.83
C SER A 675 60.55 -49.18 -48.45
N LYS A 676 60.08 -48.16 -49.19
CA LYS A 676 60.38 -46.74 -48.92
C LYS A 676 59.25 -46.06 -48.14
N LYS A 677 59.59 -45.09 -47.28
CA LYS A 677 58.63 -44.30 -46.50
C LYS A 677 57.77 -43.42 -47.41
N ILE A 678 56.46 -43.67 -47.43
CA ILE A 678 55.49 -42.94 -48.26
C ILE A 678 55.14 -41.60 -47.63
N GLN A 679 55.11 -40.55 -48.45
CA GLN A 679 54.75 -39.21 -47.99
C GLN A 679 53.27 -39.13 -47.58
N PRO A 680 52.90 -38.38 -46.53
CA PRO A 680 51.52 -38.29 -46.06
C PRO A 680 50.52 -37.80 -47.11
N CYS A 681 50.92 -36.89 -48.01
CA CYS A 681 50.09 -36.41 -49.11
C CYS A 681 49.77 -37.52 -50.11
N THR A 682 50.79 -38.24 -50.58
CA THR A 682 50.64 -39.40 -51.49
C THR A 682 49.84 -40.52 -50.85
N ARG A 683 49.99 -40.74 -49.53
CA ARG A 683 49.18 -41.71 -48.78
C ARG A 683 47.70 -41.33 -48.75
N LYS A 684 47.37 -40.04 -48.62
CA LYS A 684 45.98 -39.57 -48.65
C LYS A 684 45.34 -39.79 -50.02
N GLU A 685 46.04 -39.45 -51.09
CA GLU A 685 45.56 -39.70 -52.47
C GLU A 685 45.38 -41.19 -52.75
N ALA A 686 46.25 -42.06 -52.22
CA ALA A 686 46.11 -43.50 -52.32
C ALA A 686 44.86 -44.04 -51.59
N ILE A 687 44.48 -43.44 -50.44
CA ILE A 687 43.23 -43.77 -49.73
C ILE A 687 42.01 -43.42 -50.58
N ASP A 688 42.02 -42.24 -51.22
CA ASP A 688 40.92 -41.78 -52.08
C ASP A 688 40.77 -42.69 -53.31
N LEU A 689 41.90 -43.07 -53.93
CA LEU A 689 41.93 -44.02 -55.05
C LEU A 689 41.44 -45.42 -54.64
N ALA A 690 41.92 -45.95 -53.52
CA ALA A 690 41.50 -47.26 -53.00
C ALA A 690 40.01 -47.28 -52.66
N SER A 691 39.46 -46.18 -52.13
CA SER A 691 38.02 -46.02 -51.91
C SER A 691 37.22 -46.02 -53.21
N SER A 692 37.73 -45.38 -54.27
CA SER A 692 37.13 -45.42 -55.60
C SER A 692 37.13 -46.84 -56.19
N TRP A 693 38.23 -47.57 -56.08
CA TRP A 693 38.35 -48.95 -56.57
C TRP A 693 37.43 -49.91 -55.81
N LYS A 694 37.33 -49.76 -54.49
CA LYS A 694 36.43 -50.55 -53.65
C LYS A 694 34.97 -50.42 -54.08
N SER A 695 34.51 -49.20 -54.36
CA SER A 695 33.15 -48.94 -54.86
C SER A 695 32.91 -49.58 -56.24
N LYS A 696 33.92 -49.56 -57.12
CA LYS A 696 33.85 -50.19 -58.46
C LYS A 696 33.81 -51.73 -58.40
N ILE A 697 34.55 -52.35 -57.47
CA ILE A 697 34.53 -53.81 -57.24
C ILE A 697 33.14 -54.27 -56.77
N ARG A 698 32.42 -53.46 -55.99
CA ARG A 698 31.03 -53.76 -55.59
C ARG A 698 30.02 -53.66 -56.73
N ALA A 699 30.28 -52.83 -57.73
CA ALA A 699 29.35 -52.53 -58.82
C ALA A 699 29.46 -53.51 -60.02
N ASN A 700 30.65 -54.05 -60.29
CA ASN A 700 30.91 -54.98 -61.39
C ASN A 700 31.34 -56.34 -60.81
N SER A 701 30.54 -57.37 -61.05
CA SER A 701 30.71 -58.74 -60.53
C SER A 701 32.17 -59.21 -60.42
N GLU A 702 32.55 -59.55 -59.19
CA GLU A 702 33.75 -60.22 -58.67
C GLU A 702 34.81 -60.68 -59.70
N ASN A 703 35.57 -59.73 -60.28
CA ASN A 703 36.76 -60.05 -61.07
C ASN A 703 37.96 -60.27 -60.14
N PRO A 704 38.54 -61.49 -60.06
CA PRO A 704 39.63 -61.79 -59.12
C PRO A 704 40.87 -60.92 -59.31
N LEU A 705 41.20 -60.53 -60.54
CA LEU A 705 42.35 -59.65 -60.82
C LEU A 705 42.10 -58.21 -60.33
N ALA A 706 40.85 -57.76 -60.35
CA ALA A 706 40.51 -56.44 -59.84
C ALA A 706 40.58 -56.38 -58.31
N VAL A 707 40.13 -57.46 -57.66
CA VAL A 707 40.26 -57.62 -56.21
C VAL A 707 41.74 -57.75 -55.82
N LEU A 708 42.54 -58.49 -56.58
CA LEU A 708 43.98 -58.64 -56.35
C LEU A 708 44.74 -57.31 -56.50
N GLY A 709 44.42 -56.51 -57.52
CA GLY A 709 44.99 -55.18 -57.69
C GLY A 709 44.65 -54.23 -56.55
N PHE A 710 43.41 -54.27 -56.04
CA PHE A 710 43.00 -53.51 -54.86
C PHE A 710 43.77 -53.93 -53.60
N LEU A 711 43.93 -55.23 -53.35
CA LEU A 711 44.68 -55.72 -52.20
C LEU A 711 46.17 -55.34 -52.26
N HIS A 712 46.79 -55.38 -53.44
CA HIS A 712 48.16 -54.91 -53.64
C HIS A 712 48.30 -53.40 -53.45
N LEU A 713 47.30 -52.61 -53.81
CA LEU A 713 47.29 -51.17 -53.54
C LEU A 713 47.28 -50.87 -52.04
N LEU A 714 46.44 -51.60 -51.27
CA LEU A 714 46.39 -51.45 -49.82
C LEU A 714 47.73 -51.79 -49.16
N ALA A 715 48.37 -52.87 -49.62
CA ALA A 715 49.66 -53.33 -49.11
C ALA A 715 50.80 -52.38 -49.50
N ALA A 716 50.86 -51.96 -50.78
CA ALA A 716 51.92 -51.08 -51.30
C ALA A 716 51.94 -49.72 -50.63
N TYR A 717 50.77 -49.17 -50.26
CA TYR A 717 50.67 -47.84 -49.64
C TYR A 717 50.49 -47.82 -48.13
N ASP A 718 50.47 -49.01 -47.48
CA ASP A 718 50.23 -49.17 -46.05
C ASP A 718 48.97 -48.42 -45.56
N VAL A 719 47.85 -48.69 -46.24
CA VAL A 719 46.54 -48.06 -45.99
C VAL A 719 45.46 -49.06 -45.56
N THR A 720 45.85 -50.29 -45.25
CA THR A 720 44.96 -51.37 -44.77
C THR A 720 44.12 -50.96 -43.56
N SER A 721 44.72 -50.23 -42.62
CA SER A 721 44.06 -49.71 -41.41
C SER A 721 42.89 -48.75 -41.67
N CYS A 722 42.77 -48.20 -42.88
CA CYS A 722 41.69 -47.30 -43.26
C CYS A 722 40.42 -48.03 -43.76
N PHE A 723 40.46 -49.37 -43.89
CA PHE A 723 39.38 -50.17 -44.43
C PHE A 723 38.94 -51.27 -43.45
N ASP A 724 37.69 -51.70 -43.57
CA ASP A 724 37.11 -52.72 -42.68
C ASP A 724 37.86 -54.06 -42.79
N ARG A 725 38.28 -54.59 -41.63
CA ARG A 725 39.10 -55.80 -41.53
C ARG A 725 38.38 -57.04 -42.08
N ASN A 726 37.08 -57.16 -41.85
CA ASN A 726 36.30 -58.32 -42.28
C ASN A 726 36.04 -58.28 -43.80
N GLU A 727 35.86 -57.08 -44.35
CA GLU A 727 35.72 -56.90 -45.79
C GLU A 727 37.01 -57.20 -46.55
N ILE A 728 38.17 -56.75 -46.05
CA ILE A 728 39.48 -57.12 -46.64
C ILE A 728 39.68 -58.64 -46.59
N LEU A 729 39.29 -59.29 -45.49
CA LEU A 729 39.36 -60.75 -45.36
C LEU A 729 38.44 -61.46 -46.37
N SER A 730 37.22 -60.94 -46.61
CA SER A 730 36.31 -61.46 -47.63
C SER A 730 36.91 -61.35 -49.04
N PHE A 731 37.55 -60.22 -49.37
CA PHE A 731 38.26 -60.04 -50.64
C PHE A 731 39.47 -60.97 -50.78
N LEU A 732 40.21 -61.21 -49.70
CA LEU A 732 41.31 -62.19 -49.68
C LEU A 732 40.81 -63.61 -49.99
N MET A 733 39.72 -64.05 -49.34
CA MET A 733 39.12 -65.37 -49.59
C MET A 733 38.59 -65.53 -51.01
N MET A 734 38.19 -64.44 -51.66
CA MET A 734 37.69 -64.42 -53.03
C MET A 734 38.79 -64.69 -54.06
N VAL A 735 40.00 -64.16 -53.84
CA VAL A 735 41.16 -64.36 -54.72
C VAL A 735 41.87 -65.70 -54.46
N ASP A 736 41.73 -66.26 -53.25
CA ASP A 736 42.41 -67.50 -52.82
C ASP A 736 41.96 -68.77 -53.59
N LYS A 737 40.78 -68.75 -54.24
CA LYS A 737 40.34 -69.84 -55.12
C LYS A 737 41.26 -70.07 -56.34
N HIS A 738 42.20 -69.15 -56.60
CA HIS A 738 43.07 -69.16 -57.79
C HIS A 738 44.59 -69.18 -57.51
N ARG A 739 45.01 -69.71 -56.34
CA ARG A 739 46.38 -70.19 -56.09
C ARG A 739 47.49 -69.12 -56.14
N GLN A 740 47.35 -68.02 -55.39
CA GLN A 740 48.41 -67.04 -55.01
C GLN A 740 47.91 -66.29 -53.75
N SER A 741 48.62 -65.95 -52.65
CA SER A 741 49.99 -66.10 -52.17
C SER A 741 49.96 -65.93 -50.62
N PRO A 742 50.58 -66.81 -49.80
CA PRO A 742 50.68 -66.65 -48.34
C PRO A 742 51.36 -65.34 -47.90
N GLN A 743 52.07 -64.69 -48.82
CA GLN A 743 52.76 -63.44 -48.58
C GLN A 743 51.76 -62.28 -48.47
N LEU A 744 50.69 -62.23 -49.27
CA LEU A 744 49.73 -61.12 -49.25
C LEU A 744 48.96 -61.06 -47.92
N TYR A 745 48.56 -62.20 -47.36
CA TYR A 745 47.97 -62.29 -46.01
C TYR A 745 48.90 -61.79 -44.91
N ARG A 746 50.21 -62.10 -45.02
CA ARG A 746 51.23 -61.62 -44.07
C ARG A 746 51.40 -60.11 -44.16
N LEU A 747 51.42 -59.58 -45.37
CA LEU A 747 51.64 -58.16 -45.65
C LEU A 747 50.45 -57.28 -45.28
N LEU A 748 49.23 -57.79 -45.39
CA LEU A 748 48.02 -57.07 -44.99
C LEU A 748 47.69 -57.19 -43.48
N GLY A 749 48.50 -57.92 -42.70
CA GLY A 749 48.31 -58.09 -41.25
C GLY A 749 47.30 -59.16 -40.83
N PHE A 750 47.08 -60.18 -41.67
CA PHE A 750 46.13 -61.28 -41.46
C PHE A 750 46.80 -62.64 -41.24
N THR A 751 47.97 -62.66 -40.59
CA THR A 751 48.76 -63.87 -40.31
C THR A 751 48.02 -64.93 -39.49
N GLU A 752 47.08 -64.53 -38.64
CA GLU A 752 46.24 -65.41 -37.81
C GLU A 752 45.18 -66.16 -38.64
N ALA A 753 44.66 -65.54 -39.71
CA ALA A 753 43.64 -66.14 -40.58
C ALA A 753 44.21 -67.24 -41.50
N LEU A 754 45.51 -67.19 -41.80
CA LEU A 754 46.23 -68.25 -42.55
C LEU A 754 46.23 -69.60 -41.82
N GLN A 755 46.32 -69.60 -40.48
CA GLN A 755 46.33 -70.83 -39.68
C GLN A 755 44.96 -71.51 -39.68
N VAL A 756 43.88 -70.73 -39.67
CA VAL A 756 42.49 -71.21 -39.72
C VAL A 756 42.15 -71.75 -41.12
N MET A 757 42.58 -71.07 -42.19
CA MET A 757 42.38 -71.54 -43.57
C MET A 757 43.11 -72.85 -43.86
N HIS A 758 44.38 -73.00 -43.45
CA HIS A 758 45.12 -74.27 -43.59
C HIS A 758 44.42 -75.44 -42.87
N LEU A 759 43.87 -75.22 -41.67
CA LEU A 759 43.12 -76.23 -40.93
C LEU A 759 41.78 -76.59 -41.59
N VAL A 760 41.08 -75.60 -42.17
CA VAL A 760 39.82 -75.82 -42.90
C VAL A 760 40.04 -76.55 -44.23
N THR A 761 41.11 -76.23 -44.98
CA THR A 761 41.48 -76.94 -46.21
C THR A 761 41.92 -78.38 -45.93
N ILE A 762 42.70 -78.62 -44.87
CA ILE A 762 43.05 -79.98 -44.42
C ILE A 762 41.79 -80.75 -44.00
N ALA A 763 40.87 -80.13 -43.25
CA ALA A 763 39.60 -80.75 -42.85
C ALA A 763 38.65 -81.04 -44.04
N PHE A 764 38.66 -80.20 -45.07
CA PHE A 764 37.87 -80.38 -46.30
C PHE A 764 38.44 -81.51 -47.19
N CYS A 765 39.77 -81.60 -47.33
CA CYS A 765 40.44 -82.71 -48.02
C CYS A 765 40.22 -84.07 -47.32
N VAL A 766 40.22 -84.09 -45.99
CA VAL A 766 39.92 -85.32 -45.20
C VAL A 766 38.47 -85.77 -45.36
N LYS A 767 37.52 -84.86 -45.63
CA LYS A 767 36.09 -85.18 -45.79
C LYS A 767 35.68 -85.63 -47.19
N ASN A 768 36.40 -85.25 -48.26
CA ASN A 768 35.97 -85.44 -49.65
C ASN A 768 36.76 -86.49 -50.48
N LYS A 769 37.66 -87.28 -49.86
CA LYS A 769 38.39 -88.43 -50.50
C LYS A 769 38.72 -88.23 -52.00
N THR A 770 39.32 -87.10 -52.34
CA THR A 770 39.89 -86.87 -53.67
C THR A 770 41.30 -86.35 -53.42
N CYS A 771 42.25 -87.27 -53.59
CA CYS A 771 43.69 -86.98 -53.61
C CYS A 771 44.06 -86.56 -55.02
#